data_AF-A0A2D5Z5S6-F1
#
_entry.id   AF-A0A2D5Z5S6-F1
#
_cell.length_a   1.000
_cell.length_b   1.000
_cell.length_c   1.000
_cell.angle_alpha   90.00
_cell.angle_beta   90.00
_cell.angle_gamma   90.00
#
_symmetry.space_group_name_H-M   'P 1'
#
loop_
_entity.id
_entity.type
_entity.pdbx_description
1 polymer ?
#
loop_
_entity_poly.entity_id
_entity_poly.type
_entity_poly.pdbx_seq_one_letter_code
_entity_poly.pdbx_strand_id
1 'polypeptide(L)'
;MNTVRDDLPRRRYRTSRSRDLVVCLFTGLAAIGLYYALPSGLNELARRTAAILFVAGVFWATEALPLFATALCVIGLQILFLASDGGLAGVFPALSPFPAGPDGAPLKLRDTAFLGSWASPVIFLFMGGLLLSSAVTKHGLDRVIGSRLMRPFSRGPTLLIFGVLGITAFFSMWMSNTATTAMMLAIITPLANTLPANDAYRRGLVLAVPFGANIGGIGTPIGTPPNAVALAVLRRAGFEIGFVDWMILAVPLAVLMLVVAGVLLRALFPPAPGTALPKIQKQDEIDGRGRLTLIVLVATMLLWLTGRWHGVSPTAVALVAAAALTALRVLDRRDVDSIDWNVLILMWGGLSLGHAMKVTGLVDAIVGLPVIDTITTMDSAWRHFVLAAVVTVLGVTLSTFMSNTATAALLVPMAMALSPSDHGALAILTALACSFAMAMPVSTPPNAMAFASGSVPVVSLIRSGGAISMIGVAVLLFGFQPMLHVFRASASRPETERKIAVVVPLSGRYSAIGTRQLRGYEMARDEIGAADARVRYVDVGDDPDAIAAVIETEIMPWKPDVIVGPYTSESALAAARYLAGKGVPLVVPTANVDPLTQRPGTTVFRIAPPQQMMAISAADFIAGIREESGITRIVILAEDTDYGRAAAGAIAGTCLMKSLPPTRAVLFEDASVKATAAELQLEEDELIVVISRSEAACRHLIETCSAKCRVLGFSGAFATANLRDFAVSRAGTVKRDIDVLSPWHATEDRIEATRFVGAYRERFADVDATGPHYHTVQAHAAMVVACRAVREARRERTAVVDVLRAIEVRTPLGPVRFIDFGGYHQQNPANAVIERWTAQ
;
A
#
# COMPACT_ATOMS: atom_id res chain seq x y z
N MET A 1 -53.26 8.46 -4.69
CA MET A 1 -53.09 8.80 -3.25
C MET A 1 -51.80 9.60 -3.11
N ASN A 2 -51.91 10.93 -3.21
CA ASN A 2 -50.83 11.91 -3.08
C ASN A 2 -51.20 12.86 -1.92
N THR A 3 -50.92 12.52 -0.65
CA THR A 3 -51.12 13.44 0.50
C THR A 3 -50.55 12.90 1.84
N VAL A 4 -49.35 12.29 1.88
CA VAL A 4 -48.73 11.93 3.20
C VAL A 4 -47.19 12.07 3.25
N ARG A 5 -46.56 12.91 2.41
CA ARG A 5 -45.09 13.06 2.43
C ARG A 5 -44.55 14.37 3.02
N ASP A 6 -45.40 15.28 3.49
CA ASP A 6 -44.96 16.60 3.97
C ASP A 6 -44.86 16.78 5.50
N ASP A 7 -45.23 15.79 6.32
CA ASP A 7 -45.26 15.96 7.80
C ASP A 7 -44.23 15.12 8.57
N LEU A 8 -42.99 15.01 8.05
CA LEU A 8 -41.86 14.74 8.95
C LEU A 8 -41.35 16.09 9.48
N PRO A 9 -41.23 16.28 10.81
CA PRO A 9 -40.69 17.53 11.34
C PRO A 9 -39.26 17.66 10.81
N ARG A 10 -39.07 18.54 9.82
CA ARG A 10 -37.75 19.04 9.43
C ARG A 10 -37.16 19.60 10.72
N ARG A 11 -36.27 18.86 11.39
CA ARG A 11 -35.46 19.40 12.48
C ARG A 11 -34.80 20.65 11.92
N ARG A 12 -35.34 21.82 12.26
CA ARG A 12 -34.60 23.08 12.17
C ARG A 12 -33.38 22.83 13.06
N TYR A 13 -32.24 22.56 12.44
CA TYR A 13 -30.94 22.76 13.09
C TYR A 13 -30.88 24.24 13.46
N ARG A 14 -31.45 24.58 14.61
CA ARG A 14 -31.30 25.87 15.27
C ARG A 14 -30.05 25.78 16.13
N THR A 15 -28.93 25.41 15.53
CA THR A 15 -27.64 25.83 16.07
C THR A 15 -27.56 27.32 15.74
N SER A 16 -27.23 28.14 16.74
CA SER A 16 -27.03 29.56 16.47
C SER A 16 -25.88 29.67 15.47
N ARG A 17 -26.12 30.18 14.26
CA ARG A 17 -25.06 30.40 13.26
C ARG A 17 -23.85 31.12 13.86
N SER A 18 -24.06 31.96 14.88
CA SER A 18 -22.99 32.62 15.63
C SER A 18 -22.12 31.67 16.45
N ARG A 19 -22.69 30.63 17.07
CA ARG A 19 -21.94 29.61 17.83
C ARG A 19 -21.01 28.84 16.91
N ASP A 20 -21.53 28.35 15.80
CA ASP A 20 -20.76 27.50 14.88
C ASP A 20 -19.64 28.32 14.20
N LEU A 21 -19.90 29.59 13.88
CA LEU A 21 -18.89 30.53 13.40
C LEU A 21 -17.78 30.78 14.44
N VAL A 22 -18.15 30.99 15.71
CA VAL A 22 -17.18 31.16 16.81
C VAL A 22 -16.33 29.91 16.98
N VAL A 23 -16.93 28.72 16.96
CA VAL A 23 -16.17 27.45 17.02
C VAL A 23 -15.23 27.33 15.84
N CYS A 24 -15.67 27.65 14.61
CA CYS A 24 -14.81 27.61 13.42
C CYS A 24 -13.62 28.57 13.54
N LEU A 25 -13.87 29.83 13.92
CA LEU A 25 -12.84 30.85 14.07
C LEU A 25 -11.84 30.49 15.17
N PHE A 26 -12.33 30.10 16.35
CA PHE A 26 -11.50 29.70 17.47
C PHE A 26 -10.66 28.46 17.12
N THR A 27 -11.26 27.46 16.47
CA THR A 27 -10.53 26.24 16.05
C THR A 27 -9.44 26.58 15.05
N GLY A 28 -9.70 27.47 14.09
CA GLY A 28 -8.69 27.93 13.14
C GLY A 28 -7.52 28.63 13.84
N LEU A 29 -7.81 29.57 14.75
CA LEU A 29 -6.78 30.25 15.55
C LEU A 29 -6.01 29.29 16.45
N ALA A 30 -6.70 28.35 17.11
CA ALA A 30 -6.08 27.33 17.95
C ALA A 30 -5.22 26.35 17.14
N ALA A 31 -5.62 26.01 15.92
CA ALA A 31 -4.82 25.17 15.02
C ALA A 31 -3.53 25.88 14.57
N ILE A 32 -3.60 27.20 14.30
CA ILE A 32 -2.43 28.03 14.03
C ILE A 32 -1.53 28.10 15.27
N GLY A 33 -2.11 28.33 16.44
CA GLY A 33 -1.39 28.31 17.72
C GLY A 33 -0.69 26.97 17.97
N LEU A 34 -1.39 25.84 17.75
CA LEU A 34 -0.84 24.50 17.87
C LEU A 34 0.32 24.27 16.90
N TYR A 35 0.18 24.69 15.64
CA TYR A 35 1.23 24.58 14.64
C TYR A 35 2.54 25.27 15.10
N TYR A 36 2.44 26.48 15.67
CA TYR A 36 3.62 27.20 16.19
C TYR A 36 4.11 26.69 17.56
N ALA A 37 3.24 26.05 18.35
CA ALA A 37 3.62 25.45 19.63
C ALA A 37 4.34 24.10 19.48
N LEU A 38 4.16 23.41 18.35
CA LEU A 38 4.84 22.14 18.07
C LEU A 38 6.35 22.34 17.88
N PRO A 39 7.18 21.38 18.31
CA PRO A 39 8.64 21.51 18.26
C PRO A 39 9.18 21.86 16.88
N SER A 40 10.19 22.74 16.83
CA SER A 40 10.86 23.13 15.58
C SER A 40 11.54 21.96 14.87
N GLY A 41 11.99 20.94 15.63
CA GLY A 41 12.58 19.70 15.13
C GLY A 41 11.58 18.70 14.52
N LEU A 42 10.27 18.91 14.69
CA LEU A 42 9.26 18.15 13.96
C LEU A 42 9.23 18.61 12.51
N ASN A 43 9.15 17.67 11.56
CA ASN A 43 9.12 18.04 10.15
C ASN A 43 7.91 18.94 9.83
N GLU A 44 8.08 19.83 8.86
CA GLU A 44 7.11 20.88 8.55
C GLU A 44 5.73 20.33 8.13
N LEU A 45 5.72 19.26 7.32
CA LEU A 45 4.48 18.65 6.85
C LEU A 45 3.73 17.92 7.97
N ALA A 46 4.43 17.34 8.94
CA ALA A 46 3.87 16.71 10.13
C ALA A 46 3.22 17.75 11.05
N ARG A 47 3.85 18.92 11.25
CA ARG A 47 3.24 20.04 11.99
C ARG A 47 1.92 20.48 11.37
N ARG A 48 1.90 20.70 10.05
CA ARG A 48 0.68 21.06 9.30
C ARG A 48 -0.38 19.97 9.41
N THR A 49 0.03 18.70 9.29
CA THR A 49 -0.88 17.56 9.42
C THR A 49 -1.48 17.48 10.83
N ALA A 50 -0.70 17.75 11.87
CA ALA A 50 -1.19 17.78 13.25
C ALA A 50 -2.21 18.90 13.48
N ALA A 51 -2.00 20.07 12.89
CA ALA A 51 -2.99 21.15 12.91
C ALA A 51 -4.30 20.76 12.19
N ILE A 52 -4.21 20.11 11.02
CA ILE A 52 -5.39 19.60 10.30
C ILE A 52 -6.11 18.52 11.12
N LEU A 53 -5.36 17.61 11.76
CA LEU A 53 -5.90 16.58 12.64
C LEU A 53 -6.66 17.19 13.82
N PHE A 54 -6.13 18.26 14.41
CA PHE A 54 -6.80 19.02 15.47
C PHE A 54 -8.10 19.65 14.98
N VAL A 55 -8.09 20.31 13.81
CA VAL A 55 -9.30 20.87 13.19
C VAL A 55 -10.35 19.78 12.97
N ALA A 56 -9.94 18.65 12.39
CA ALA A 56 -10.80 17.49 12.15
C ALA A 56 -11.44 17.00 13.45
N GLY A 57 -10.63 16.80 14.49
CA GLY A 57 -11.08 16.34 15.81
C GLY A 57 -12.10 17.27 16.44
N VAL A 58 -11.83 18.59 16.46
CA VAL A 58 -12.76 19.58 17.04
C VAL A 58 -14.05 19.68 16.22
N PHE A 59 -13.96 19.74 14.89
CA PHE A 59 -15.14 19.87 14.04
C PHE A 59 -16.02 18.62 14.07
N TRP A 60 -15.44 17.42 14.14
CA TRP A 60 -16.21 16.19 14.32
C TRP A 60 -16.78 16.06 15.74
N ALA A 61 -16.07 16.52 16.77
CA ALA A 61 -16.55 16.45 18.16
C ALA A 61 -17.70 17.43 18.42
N THR A 62 -17.61 18.64 17.86
CA THR A 62 -18.58 19.72 18.10
C THR A 62 -19.72 19.71 17.09
N GLU A 63 -19.57 18.98 15.98
CA GLU A 63 -20.44 19.05 14.81
C GLU A 63 -20.69 20.51 14.35
N ALA A 64 -19.69 21.39 14.51
CA ALA A 64 -19.77 22.78 14.04
C ALA A 64 -20.01 22.87 12.53
N LEU A 65 -19.49 21.89 11.80
CA LEU A 65 -19.87 21.58 10.43
C LEU A 65 -20.52 20.19 10.39
N PRO A 66 -21.45 19.94 9.45
CA PRO A 66 -21.93 18.58 9.18
C PRO A 66 -20.75 17.62 8.95
N LEU A 67 -20.85 16.38 9.43
CA LEU A 67 -19.73 15.43 9.41
C LEU A 67 -19.07 15.24 8.03
N PHE A 68 -19.87 15.21 6.96
CA PHE A 68 -19.38 15.12 5.58
C PHE A 68 -18.65 16.40 5.14
N ALA A 69 -19.13 17.57 5.57
CA ALA A 69 -18.53 18.86 5.26
C ALA A 69 -17.19 19.02 5.99
N THR A 70 -17.08 18.53 7.23
CA THR A 70 -15.79 18.42 7.93
C THR A 70 -14.83 17.54 7.15
N ALA A 71 -15.26 16.39 6.64
CA ALA A 71 -14.40 15.51 5.84
C ALA A 71 -13.90 16.19 4.55
N LEU A 72 -14.77 16.92 3.84
CA LEU A 72 -14.37 17.73 2.67
C LEU A 72 -13.41 18.85 3.04
N CYS A 73 -13.66 19.53 4.17
CA CYS A 73 -12.78 20.57 4.70
C CYS A 73 -11.38 20.00 4.99
N VAL A 74 -11.31 18.84 5.65
CA VAL A 74 -10.04 18.14 5.93
C VAL A 74 -9.28 17.80 4.65
N ILE A 75 -9.95 17.25 3.64
CA ILE A 75 -9.31 16.95 2.33
C ILE A 75 -8.84 18.24 1.64
N GLY A 76 -9.67 19.28 1.65
CA GLY A 76 -9.31 20.59 1.09
C GLY A 76 -8.09 21.20 1.78
N LEU A 77 -8.03 21.14 3.11
CA LEU A 77 -6.87 21.60 3.89
C LEU A 77 -5.62 20.75 3.60
N GLN A 78 -5.75 19.43 3.42
CA GLN A 78 -4.62 18.57 3.05
C GLN A 78 -4.04 18.95 1.69
N ILE A 79 -4.90 19.14 0.68
CA ILE A 79 -4.45 19.60 -0.64
C ILE A 79 -3.80 20.99 -0.51
N LEU A 80 -4.46 21.91 0.20
CA LEU A 80 -4.02 23.30 0.32
C LEU A 80 -2.68 23.43 1.06
N PHE A 81 -2.44 22.66 2.11
CA PHE A 81 -1.27 22.83 2.99
C PHE A 81 -0.19 21.75 2.87
N LEU A 82 -0.51 20.58 2.30
CA LEU A 82 0.40 19.44 2.22
C LEU A 82 0.78 19.03 0.79
N ALA A 83 0.05 19.47 -0.24
CA ALA A 83 0.44 19.20 -1.62
C ALA A 83 1.50 20.19 -2.11
N SER A 84 2.54 19.68 -2.79
CA SER A 84 3.59 20.48 -3.42
C SER A 84 3.08 21.18 -4.68
N ASP A 85 2.31 20.47 -5.51
CA ASP A 85 1.68 20.98 -6.73
C ASP A 85 0.16 21.11 -6.52
N GLY A 86 -0.42 22.26 -6.86
CA GLY A 86 -1.86 22.54 -6.65
C GLY A 86 -2.24 23.03 -5.25
N GLY A 87 -1.31 23.01 -4.29
CA GLY A 87 -1.46 23.60 -2.95
C GLY A 87 -0.85 25.00 -2.81
N LEU A 88 -0.89 25.57 -1.60
CA LEU A 88 -0.28 26.89 -1.30
C LEU A 88 1.23 26.93 -1.53
N ALA A 89 1.92 25.79 -1.45
CA ALA A 89 3.34 25.72 -1.77
C ALA A 89 3.63 26.00 -3.25
N GLY A 90 2.74 25.56 -4.15
CA GLY A 90 2.85 25.84 -5.58
C GLY A 90 2.43 27.26 -5.97
N VAL A 91 1.52 27.88 -5.22
CA VAL A 91 1.01 29.24 -5.49
C VAL A 91 1.84 30.33 -4.79
N PHE A 92 2.25 30.08 -3.55
CA PHE A 92 3.02 31.00 -2.71
C PHE A 92 4.21 30.29 -2.03
N PRO A 93 5.27 29.96 -2.79
CA PRO A 93 6.43 29.23 -2.26
C PRO A 93 7.10 29.90 -1.05
N ALA A 94 7.10 31.24 -1.01
CA ALA A 94 7.67 32.03 0.08
C ALA A 94 6.86 31.96 1.39
N LEU A 95 5.53 31.77 1.30
CA LEU A 95 4.63 31.71 2.48
C LEU A 95 4.39 30.28 2.96
N SER A 96 4.66 29.28 2.12
CA SER A 96 4.49 27.87 2.44
C SER A 96 5.72 27.07 2.02
N PRO A 97 6.86 27.27 2.70
CA PRO A 97 8.10 26.55 2.38
C PRO A 97 7.86 25.04 2.48
N PHE A 98 8.26 24.31 1.46
CA PHE A 98 8.13 22.85 1.41
C PHE A 98 9.47 22.23 1.82
N PRO A 99 9.48 21.22 2.72
CA PRO A 99 10.73 20.63 3.16
C PRO A 99 11.48 19.99 1.98
N ALA A 100 12.78 20.27 1.90
CA ALA A 100 13.69 19.55 1.03
C ALA A 100 13.97 18.17 1.62
N GLY A 101 14.02 17.14 0.77
CA GLY A 101 14.49 15.82 1.12
C GLY A 101 15.98 15.83 1.52
N PRO A 102 16.52 14.70 1.98
CA PRO A 102 17.89 14.57 2.47
C PRO A 102 18.97 15.02 1.48
N ASP A 103 18.65 15.02 0.19
CA ASP A 103 19.54 15.37 -0.93
C ASP A 103 19.37 16.84 -1.38
N GLY A 104 18.56 17.65 -0.70
CA GLY A 104 18.22 19.01 -1.11
C GLY A 104 17.12 19.11 -2.18
N ALA A 105 16.64 17.99 -2.73
CA ALA A 105 15.52 17.96 -3.68
C ALA A 105 14.17 18.17 -2.96
N PRO A 106 13.23 18.97 -3.49
CA PRO A 106 11.94 19.20 -2.85
C PRO A 106 11.14 17.89 -2.74
N LEU A 107 10.66 17.55 -1.54
CA LEU A 107 9.69 16.46 -1.37
C LEU A 107 8.46 16.79 -2.23
N LYS A 108 7.95 15.87 -3.05
CA LYS A 108 6.76 16.12 -3.89
C LYS A 108 5.57 15.28 -3.40
N LEU A 109 4.56 15.93 -2.85
CA LEU A 109 3.27 15.32 -2.49
C LEU A 109 2.21 15.87 -3.43
N ARG A 110 1.58 15.02 -4.24
CA ARG A 110 0.51 15.44 -5.15
C ARG A 110 -0.85 15.40 -4.46
N ASP A 111 -1.78 16.22 -4.93
CA ASP A 111 -3.20 16.20 -4.53
C ASP A 111 -3.85 14.80 -4.65
N THR A 112 -3.44 14.03 -5.67
CA THR A 112 -3.86 12.64 -5.92
C THR A 112 -3.56 11.70 -4.76
N ALA A 113 -2.57 12.00 -3.90
CA ALA A 113 -2.29 11.23 -2.68
C ALA A 113 -3.49 11.26 -1.72
N PHE A 114 -4.21 12.38 -1.66
CA PHE A 114 -5.38 12.58 -0.80
C PHE A 114 -6.67 12.15 -1.52
N LEU A 115 -6.83 12.59 -2.78
CA LEU A 115 -8.01 12.28 -3.60
C LEU A 115 -8.17 10.79 -3.91
N GLY A 116 -7.05 10.08 -4.11
CA GLY A 116 -7.04 8.63 -4.39
C GLY A 116 -7.72 7.79 -3.31
N SER A 117 -7.93 8.36 -2.12
CA SER A 117 -8.66 7.71 -1.04
C SER A 117 -10.14 7.45 -1.31
N TRP A 118 -10.76 8.21 -2.22
CA TRP A 118 -12.14 7.99 -2.65
C TRP A 118 -12.31 6.66 -3.38
N ALA A 119 -11.30 6.24 -4.15
CA ALA A 119 -11.29 5.00 -4.92
C ALA A 119 -11.10 3.73 -4.05
N SER A 120 -11.19 3.85 -2.72
CA SER A 120 -11.07 2.71 -1.80
C SER A 120 -12.17 1.67 -2.07
N PRO A 121 -11.84 0.39 -2.33
CA PRO A 121 -12.85 -0.66 -2.57
C PRO A 121 -13.88 -0.79 -1.44
N VAL A 122 -13.53 -0.37 -0.22
CA VAL A 122 -14.41 -0.46 0.94
C VAL A 122 -15.51 0.60 0.90
N ILE A 123 -15.26 1.79 0.34
CA ILE A 123 -16.30 2.81 0.12
C ILE A 123 -17.35 2.26 -0.84
N PHE A 124 -16.92 1.63 -1.93
CA PHE A 124 -17.82 1.04 -2.93
C PHE A 124 -18.55 -0.22 -2.43
N LEU A 125 -17.90 -1.04 -1.59
CA LEU A 125 -18.54 -2.15 -0.88
C LEU A 125 -19.69 -1.62 0.00
N PHE A 126 -19.43 -0.57 0.77
CA PHE A 126 -20.42 0.03 1.65
C PHE A 126 -21.56 0.69 0.85
N MET A 127 -21.24 1.37 -0.25
CA MET A 127 -22.24 1.95 -1.17
C MET A 127 -23.18 0.89 -1.75
N GLY A 128 -22.65 -0.25 -2.21
CA GLY A 128 -23.48 -1.38 -2.67
C GLY A 128 -24.37 -1.95 -1.56
N GLY A 129 -23.84 -2.04 -0.33
CA GLY A 129 -24.62 -2.42 0.86
C GLY A 129 -25.76 -1.45 1.19
N LEU A 130 -25.53 -0.14 1.09
CA LEU A 130 -26.55 0.89 1.30
C LEU A 130 -27.69 0.78 0.27
N LEU A 131 -27.36 0.55 -1.01
CA LEU A 131 -28.35 0.33 -2.06
C LEU A 131 -29.15 -0.94 -1.83
N LEU A 132 -28.48 -2.03 -1.45
CA LEU A 132 -29.13 -3.29 -1.09
C LEU A 132 -30.11 -3.10 0.08
N SER A 133 -29.70 -2.40 1.14
CA SER A 133 -30.55 -2.07 2.29
C SER A 133 -31.73 -1.16 1.90
N SER A 134 -31.53 -0.21 0.98
CA SER A 134 -32.59 0.64 0.45
C SER A 134 -33.65 -0.19 -0.29
N ALA A 135 -33.24 -1.17 -1.09
CA ALA A 135 -34.16 -2.06 -1.80
C ALA A 135 -35.01 -2.90 -0.83
N VAL A 136 -34.39 -3.42 0.24
CA VAL A 136 -35.11 -4.19 1.27
C VAL A 136 -36.18 -3.33 1.94
N THR A 137 -35.83 -2.08 2.32
CA THR A 137 -36.75 -1.13 2.96
C THR A 137 -37.87 -0.68 2.02
N LYS A 138 -37.55 -0.38 0.75
CA LYS A 138 -38.52 0.13 -0.25
C LYS A 138 -39.69 -0.81 -0.48
N HIS A 139 -39.41 -2.12 -0.53
CA HIS A 139 -40.42 -3.15 -0.78
C HIS A 139 -40.97 -3.78 0.52
N GLY A 140 -40.70 -3.16 1.68
CA GLY A 140 -41.21 -3.59 2.98
C GLY A 140 -40.76 -5.00 3.41
N LEU A 141 -39.73 -5.54 2.77
CA LEU A 141 -39.23 -6.89 2.99
C LEU A 141 -38.72 -7.05 4.43
N ASP A 142 -38.08 -6.01 4.93
CA ASP A 142 -37.63 -5.84 6.31
C ASP A 142 -38.77 -6.07 7.32
N ARG A 143 -39.92 -5.41 7.14
CA ARG A 143 -41.10 -5.51 8.03
C ARG A 143 -41.78 -6.88 7.94
N VAL A 144 -41.91 -7.44 6.74
CA VAL A 144 -42.53 -8.74 6.52
C VAL A 144 -41.68 -9.86 7.12
N ILE A 145 -40.37 -9.86 6.87
CA ILE A 145 -39.46 -10.85 7.46
C ILE A 145 -39.39 -10.66 8.97
N GLY A 146 -39.24 -9.43 9.46
CA GLY A 146 -39.13 -9.14 10.89
C GLY A 146 -40.36 -9.58 11.68
N SER A 147 -41.56 -9.26 11.19
CA SER A 147 -42.80 -9.71 11.85
C SER A 147 -42.95 -11.24 11.89
N ARG A 148 -42.50 -11.96 10.85
CA ARG A 148 -42.50 -13.43 10.81
C ARG A 148 -41.49 -14.02 11.79
N LEU A 149 -40.26 -13.48 11.81
CA LEU A 149 -39.19 -13.92 12.70
C LEU A 149 -39.54 -13.67 14.17
N MET A 150 -40.31 -12.62 14.50
CA MET A 150 -40.68 -12.29 15.88
C MET A 150 -41.72 -13.25 16.49
N ARG A 151 -42.52 -13.97 15.70
CA ARG A 151 -43.64 -14.81 16.20
C ARG A 151 -43.25 -15.91 17.20
N PRO A 152 -42.14 -16.65 17.03
CA PRO A 152 -41.73 -17.66 18.00
C PRO A 152 -41.35 -17.05 19.36
N PHE A 153 -40.92 -15.78 19.37
CA PHE A 153 -40.41 -15.11 20.55
C PHE A 153 -41.51 -14.44 21.40
N SER A 154 -42.75 -14.32 20.90
CA SER A 154 -43.88 -13.76 21.65
C SER A 154 -44.55 -14.75 22.61
N ARG A 155 -43.85 -15.82 23.03
CA ARG A 155 -44.36 -16.85 23.95
C ARG A 155 -44.13 -16.52 25.42
N GLY A 156 -43.18 -15.64 25.73
CA GLY A 156 -42.85 -15.24 27.10
C GLY A 156 -42.15 -13.88 27.15
N PRO A 157 -42.29 -13.08 28.23
CA PRO A 157 -41.67 -11.76 28.30
C PRO A 157 -40.14 -11.78 28.19
N THR A 158 -39.47 -12.74 28.84
CA THR A 158 -38.02 -12.89 28.69
C THR A 158 -37.65 -13.22 27.25
N LEU A 159 -38.33 -14.19 26.64
CA LEU A 159 -38.05 -14.63 25.26
C LEU A 159 -38.28 -13.48 24.26
N LEU A 160 -39.25 -12.61 24.53
CA LEU A 160 -39.53 -11.46 23.69
C LEU A 160 -38.37 -10.45 23.70
N ILE A 161 -37.78 -10.12 24.86
CA ILE A 161 -36.60 -9.23 24.92
C ILE A 161 -35.43 -9.82 24.10
N PHE A 162 -35.13 -11.11 24.28
CA PHE A 162 -34.07 -11.78 23.52
C PHE A 162 -34.40 -11.84 22.02
N GLY A 163 -35.67 -12.06 21.66
CA GLY A 163 -36.14 -12.03 20.29
C GLY A 163 -35.95 -10.66 19.65
N VAL A 164 -36.34 -9.58 20.34
CA VAL A 164 -36.12 -8.21 19.87
C VAL A 164 -34.64 -7.93 19.70
N LEU A 165 -33.80 -8.23 20.69
CA LEU A 165 -32.35 -8.05 20.58
C LEU A 165 -31.77 -8.81 19.38
N GLY A 166 -32.02 -10.12 19.30
CA GLY A 166 -31.44 -10.99 18.30
C GLY A 166 -31.91 -10.69 16.87
N ILE A 167 -33.20 -10.42 16.68
CA ILE A 167 -33.75 -10.10 15.36
C ILE A 167 -33.29 -8.71 14.92
N THR A 168 -33.27 -7.73 15.83
CA THR A 168 -32.70 -6.41 15.52
C THR A 168 -31.23 -6.55 15.14
N ALA A 169 -30.46 -7.35 15.89
CA ALA A 169 -29.05 -7.55 15.59
C ALA A 169 -28.81 -8.24 14.24
N PHE A 170 -29.60 -9.27 13.93
CA PHE A 170 -29.54 -9.96 12.65
C PHE A 170 -29.77 -8.99 11.48
N PHE A 171 -30.80 -8.15 11.55
CA PHE A 171 -31.05 -7.17 10.51
C PHE A 171 -29.95 -6.11 10.42
N SER A 172 -29.40 -5.69 11.55
CA SER A 172 -28.32 -4.70 11.61
C SER A 172 -26.98 -5.21 11.07
N MET A 173 -26.81 -6.53 10.93
CA MET A 173 -25.66 -7.11 10.24
C MET A 173 -25.71 -6.87 8.72
N TRP A 174 -26.87 -6.60 8.15
CA TRP A 174 -27.04 -6.51 6.68
C TRP A 174 -27.64 -5.18 6.23
N MET A 175 -28.15 -4.41 7.17
CA MET A 175 -28.71 -3.08 6.99
C MET A 175 -28.03 -2.11 7.94
N SER A 176 -28.23 -0.80 7.74
CA SER A 176 -27.72 0.19 8.69
C SER A 176 -28.43 0.09 10.04
N ASN A 177 -27.70 0.40 11.12
CA ASN A 177 -28.26 0.43 12.48
C ASN A 177 -29.50 1.33 12.58
N THR A 178 -29.48 2.46 11.88
CA THR A 178 -30.58 3.44 11.87
C THR A 178 -31.83 2.88 11.18
N ALA A 179 -31.69 2.31 9.97
CA ALA A 179 -32.82 1.73 9.25
C ALA A 179 -33.44 0.57 10.04
N THR A 180 -32.59 -0.30 10.57
CA THR A 180 -32.99 -1.44 11.39
C THR A 180 -33.76 -1.02 12.64
N THR A 181 -33.28 0.00 13.34
CA THR A 181 -33.94 0.50 14.55
C THR A 181 -35.28 1.14 14.24
N ALA A 182 -35.38 1.95 13.17
CA ALA A 182 -36.64 2.57 12.78
C ALA A 182 -37.70 1.51 12.45
N MET A 183 -37.32 0.47 11.70
CA MET A 183 -38.18 -0.68 11.42
C MET A 183 -38.61 -1.38 12.72
N MET A 184 -37.66 -1.76 13.56
CA MET A 184 -37.96 -2.53 14.77
C MET A 184 -38.78 -1.73 15.76
N LEU A 185 -38.56 -0.43 15.90
CA LEU A 185 -39.44 0.44 16.70
C LEU A 185 -40.85 0.49 16.11
N ALA A 186 -41.02 0.54 14.78
CA ALA A 186 -42.36 0.47 14.18
C ALA A 186 -43.11 -0.84 14.51
N ILE A 187 -42.39 -1.95 14.70
CA ILE A 187 -42.96 -3.24 15.10
C ILE A 187 -43.21 -3.30 16.61
N ILE A 188 -42.28 -2.78 17.42
CA ILE A 188 -42.26 -2.94 18.87
C ILE A 188 -43.03 -1.84 19.60
N THR A 189 -43.10 -0.61 19.09
CA THR A 189 -43.81 0.49 19.75
C THR A 189 -45.31 0.24 19.91
N PRO A 190 -46.06 -0.25 18.90
CA PRO A 190 -47.48 -0.60 19.09
C PRO A 190 -47.69 -1.63 20.20
N LEU A 191 -46.77 -2.59 20.30
CA LEU A 191 -46.72 -3.62 21.33
C LEU A 191 -46.34 -3.04 22.70
N ALA A 192 -45.37 -2.14 22.77
CA ALA A 192 -44.98 -1.45 24.00
C ALA A 192 -46.10 -0.54 24.53
N ASN A 193 -46.92 0.03 23.65
CA ASN A 193 -48.03 0.90 24.02
C ASN A 193 -49.20 0.19 24.70
N THR A 194 -49.32 -1.15 24.58
CA THR A 194 -50.32 -1.91 25.35
C THR A 194 -49.95 -2.09 26.82
N LEU A 195 -48.69 -1.82 27.17
CA LEU A 195 -48.18 -1.87 28.54
C LEU A 195 -48.35 -0.51 29.22
N PRO A 196 -48.55 -0.47 30.55
CA PRO A 196 -48.65 0.78 31.30
C PRO A 196 -47.46 1.71 31.02
N ALA A 197 -47.69 3.02 30.91
CA ALA A 197 -46.67 3.98 30.51
C ALA A 197 -45.43 3.98 31.43
N ASN A 198 -45.61 3.69 32.72
CA ASN A 198 -44.53 3.63 33.72
C ASN A 198 -43.93 2.23 33.93
N ASP A 199 -44.39 1.21 33.20
CA ASP A 199 -43.91 -0.17 33.33
C ASP A 199 -42.42 -0.26 32.99
N ALA A 200 -41.65 -0.87 33.89
CA ALA A 200 -40.23 -1.11 33.69
C ALA A 200 -39.99 -1.98 32.45
N TYR A 201 -40.81 -3.01 32.24
CA TYR A 201 -40.67 -3.94 31.13
C TYR A 201 -40.91 -3.28 29.77
N ARG A 202 -41.86 -2.32 29.69
CA ARG A 202 -42.06 -1.48 28.51
C ARG A 202 -40.77 -0.76 28.11
N ARG A 203 -40.05 -0.18 29.08
CA ARG A 203 -38.75 0.48 28.85
C ARG A 203 -37.71 -0.51 28.35
N GLY A 204 -37.60 -1.66 29.00
CA GLY A 204 -36.67 -2.72 28.62
C GLY A 204 -36.90 -3.22 27.18
N LEU A 205 -38.16 -3.37 26.79
CA LEU A 205 -38.53 -3.82 25.44
C LEU A 205 -38.17 -2.81 24.36
N VAL A 206 -38.37 -1.51 24.60
CA VAL A 206 -37.95 -0.45 23.67
C VAL A 206 -36.43 -0.33 23.61
N LEU A 207 -35.73 -0.44 24.75
CA LEU A 207 -34.26 -0.40 24.85
C LEU A 207 -33.56 -1.61 24.20
N ALA A 208 -34.24 -2.75 24.11
CA ALA A 208 -33.73 -3.93 23.41
C ALA A 208 -33.44 -3.63 21.92
N VAL A 209 -34.19 -2.71 21.30
CA VAL A 209 -34.00 -2.36 19.89
C VAL A 209 -32.65 -1.65 19.65
N PRO A 210 -32.36 -0.47 20.21
CA PRO A 210 -31.12 0.23 19.90
C PRO A 210 -29.86 -0.54 20.29
N PHE A 211 -29.90 -1.30 21.39
CA PHE A 211 -28.78 -2.15 21.79
C PHE A 211 -28.61 -3.33 20.83
N GLY A 212 -29.69 -3.96 20.39
CA GLY A 212 -29.65 -4.99 19.35
C GLY A 212 -29.05 -4.47 18.05
N ALA A 213 -29.44 -3.26 17.61
CA ALA A 213 -28.90 -2.65 16.41
C ALA A 213 -27.40 -2.36 16.53
N ASN A 214 -26.97 -1.72 17.61
CA ASN A 214 -25.56 -1.38 17.81
C ASN A 214 -24.67 -2.63 17.94
N ILE A 215 -25.11 -3.67 18.67
CA ILE A 215 -24.38 -4.94 18.80
C ILE A 215 -24.45 -5.76 17.49
N GLY A 216 -25.54 -5.71 16.75
CA GLY A 216 -25.62 -6.38 15.45
C GLY A 216 -24.71 -5.78 14.40
N GLY A 217 -24.58 -4.45 14.38
CA GLY A 217 -23.76 -3.71 13.42
C GLY A 217 -22.28 -4.10 13.42
N ILE A 218 -21.74 -4.61 14.53
CA ILE A 218 -20.35 -5.08 14.57
C ILE A 218 -20.15 -6.41 13.82
N GLY A 219 -21.20 -7.21 13.60
CA GLY A 219 -21.10 -8.58 13.14
C GLY A 219 -20.55 -8.77 11.73
N THR A 220 -20.70 -7.79 10.84
CA THR A 220 -20.25 -7.87 9.43
C THR A 220 -19.51 -6.60 9.00
N PRO A 221 -18.70 -6.66 7.93
CA PRO A 221 -18.04 -5.49 7.33
C PRO A 221 -18.94 -4.29 7.00
N ILE A 222 -20.20 -4.56 6.63
CA ILE A 222 -21.15 -3.54 6.14
C ILE A 222 -22.15 -3.07 7.19
N GLY A 223 -22.23 -3.73 8.35
CA GLY A 223 -23.24 -3.44 9.37
C GLY A 223 -23.11 -2.03 9.95
N THR A 224 -21.89 -1.56 10.19
CA THR A 224 -21.63 -0.21 10.72
C THR A 224 -20.40 0.45 10.08
N PRO A 225 -20.40 1.77 9.87
CA PRO A 225 -19.28 2.45 9.21
C PRO A 225 -17.91 2.34 9.91
N PRO A 226 -17.78 2.30 11.25
CA PRO A 226 -16.51 1.99 11.92
C PRO A 226 -15.79 0.75 11.39
N ASN A 227 -16.53 -0.32 11.07
CA ASN A 227 -15.97 -1.56 10.52
C ASN A 227 -15.34 -1.30 9.14
N ALA A 228 -16.07 -0.56 8.31
CA ALA A 228 -15.62 -0.17 6.98
C ALA A 228 -14.37 0.73 7.04
N VAL A 229 -14.29 1.66 8.02
CA VAL A 229 -13.09 2.46 8.27
C VAL A 229 -11.90 1.55 8.63
N ALA A 230 -12.05 0.64 9.59
CA ALA A 230 -10.98 -0.31 9.95
C ALA A 230 -10.50 -1.13 8.75
N LEU A 231 -11.42 -1.75 8.02
CA LEU A 231 -11.08 -2.55 6.84
C LEU A 231 -10.33 -1.74 5.78
N ALA A 232 -10.71 -0.48 5.59
CA ALA A 232 -10.07 0.37 4.60
C ALA A 232 -8.65 0.79 5.01
N VAL A 233 -8.41 1.12 6.27
CA VAL A 233 -7.06 1.45 6.76
C VAL A 233 -6.18 0.18 6.78
N LEU A 234 -6.73 -0.96 7.18
CA LEU A 234 -6.05 -2.26 7.16
C LEU A 234 -5.60 -2.66 5.77
N ARG A 235 -6.48 -2.49 4.77
CA ARG A 235 -6.15 -2.78 3.37
C ARG A 235 -5.00 -1.93 2.85
N ARG A 236 -4.94 -0.65 3.23
CA ARG A 236 -3.81 0.23 2.90
C ARG A 236 -2.51 -0.28 3.51
N ALA A 237 -2.55 -0.70 4.76
CA ALA A 237 -1.39 -1.33 5.42
C ALA A 237 -1.02 -2.69 4.84
N GLY A 238 -1.83 -3.27 3.95
CA GLY A 238 -1.55 -4.55 3.28
C GLY A 238 -2.23 -5.76 3.90
N PHE A 239 -3.14 -5.54 4.84
CA PHE A 239 -3.98 -6.59 5.40
C PHE A 239 -5.30 -6.64 4.62
N GLU A 240 -5.52 -7.73 3.88
CA GLU A 240 -6.82 -8.00 3.28
C GLU A 240 -7.62 -8.90 4.22
N ILE A 241 -8.61 -8.33 4.89
CA ILE A 241 -9.56 -9.09 5.72
C ILE A 241 -10.78 -9.38 4.85
N GLY A 242 -11.03 -10.66 4.61
CA GLY A 242 -12.22 -11.10 3.89
C GLY A 242 -13.50 -10.90 4.69
N PHE A 243 -14.65 -11.04 4.02
CA PHE A 243 -15.95 -10.89 4.66
C PHE A 243 -16.15 -11.90 5.79
N VAL A 244 -15.80 -13.17 5.53
CA VAL A 244 -15.89 -14.27 6.50
C VAL A 244 -14.90 -14.10 7.65
N ASP A 245 -13.68 -13.63 7.38
CA ASP A 245 -12.66 -13.46 8.42
C ASP A 245 -13.10 -12.44 9.47
N TRP A 246 -13.75 -11.35 9.04
CA TRP A 246 -14.39 -10.42 9.95
C TRP A 246 -15.50 -11.08 10.78
N MET A 247 -16.36 -11.88 10.14
CA MET A 247 -17.49 -12.52 10.82
C MET A 247 -17.05 -13.55 11.87
N ILE A 248 -16.02 -14.35 11.59
CA ILE A 248 -15.46 -15.31 12.54
C ILE A 248 -15.02 -14.59 13.83
N LEU A 249 -14.54 -13.37 13.68
CA LEU A 249 -14.07 -12.54 14.79
C LEU A 249 -15.23 -11.86 15.53
N ALA A 250 -16.12 -11.21 14.79
CA ALA A 250 -17.09 -10.27 15.35
C ALA A 250 -18.45 -10.90 15.70
N VAL A 251 -18.89 -11.96 14.99
CA VAL A 251 -20.18 -12.61 15.28
C VAL A 251 -20.19 -13.29 16.65
N PRO A 252 -19.16 -14.07 17.06
CA PRO A 252 -19.14 -14.65 18.41
C PRO A 252 -19.19 -13.59 19.51
N LEU A 253 -18.47 -12.49 19.31
CA LEU A 253 -18.51 -11.33 20.21
C LEU A 253 -19.90 -10.70 20.27
N ALA A 254 -20.53 -10.50 19.11
CA ALA A 254 -21.89 -9.95 19.04
C ALA A 254 -22.90 -10.85 19.77
N VAL A 255 -22.84 -12.18 19.55
CA VAL A 255 -23.70 -13.15 20.24
C VAL A 255 -23.50 -13.09 21.76
N LEU A 256 -22.26 -13.07 22.23
CA LEU A 256 -21.94 -12.92 23.65
C LEU A 256 -22.55 -11.63 24.22
N MET A 257 -22.35 -10.51 23.53
CA MET A 257 -22.86 -9.21 23.98
C MET A 257 -24.39 -9.11 23.91
N LEU A 258 -25.06 -9.80 22.98
CA LEU A 258 -26.53 -9.89 22.95
C LEU A 258 -27.05 -10.67 24.16
N VAL A 259 -26.36 -11.75 24.56
CA VAL A 259 -26.72 -12.50 25.76
C VAL A 259 -26.57 -11.62 27.01
N VAL A 260 -25.44 -10.93 27.14
CA VAL A 260 -25.18 -9.98 28.23
C VAL A 260 -26.25 -8.89 28.27
N ALA A 261 -26.55 -8.26 27.13
CA ALA A 261 -27.57 -7.22 27.03
C ALA A 261 -28.96 -7.74 27.41
N GLY A 262 -29.33 -8.94 26.97
CA GLY A 262 -30.62 -9.56 27.29
C GLY A 262 -30.78 -9.88 28.77
N VAL A 263 -29.76 -10.49 29.38
CA VAL A 263 -29.74 -10.77 30.83
C VAL A 263 -29.82 -9.47 31.64
N LEU A 264 -29.01 -8.47 31.27
CA LEU A 264 -28.99 -7.18 31.96
C LEU A 264 -30.32 -6.44 31.83
N LEU A 265 -30.89 -6.35 30.63
CA LEU A 265 -32.20 -5.73 30.43
C LEU A 265 -33.28 -6.46 31.23
N ARG A 266 -33.27 -7.80 31.24
CA ARG A 266 -34.22 -8.60 32.01
C ARG A 266 -34.10 -8.39 33.53
N ALA A 267 -32.90 -8.13 34.03
CA ALA A 267 -32.65 -7.85 35.44
C ALA A 267 -33.01 -6.41 35.84
N LEU A 268 -32.69 -5.42 35.00
CA LEU A 268 -33.00 -4.01 35.26
C LEU A 268 -34.47 -3.65 35.01
N PHE A 269 -35.14 -4.39 34.11
CA PHE A 269 -36.50 -4.13 33.65
C PHE A 269 -37.37 -5.39 33.71
N PRO A 270 -37.67 -5.92 34.92
CA PRO A 270 -38.45 -7.14 35.07
C PRO A 270 -39.91 -6.97 34.61
N PRO A 271 -40.53 -8.00 34.00
CA PRO A 271 -41.95 -8.03 33.68
C PRO A 271 -42.78 -8.12 34.95
N ALA A 272 -43.92 -7.41 34.97
CA ALA A 272 -44.91 -7.55 36.02
C ALA A 272 -45.57 -8.95 35.98
N PRO A 273 -46.04 -9.48 37.12
CA PRO A 273 -46.84 -10.70 37.13
C PRO A 273 -48.08 -10.56 36.23
N GLY A 274 -48.29 -11.50 35.32
CA GLY A 274 -49.45 -11.48 34.41
C GLY A 274 -49.33 -10.55 33.19
N THR A 275 -48.13 -10.05 32.84
CA THR A 275 -47.91 -9.30 31.59
C THR A 275 -48.41 -10.10 30.38
N ALA A 276 -49.55 -9.69 29.83
CA ALA A 276 -50.09 -10.26 28.60
C ALA A 276 -49.22 -9.85 27.42
N LEU A 277 -48.85 -10.81 26.57
CA LEU A 277 -48.11 -10.57 25.34
C LEU A 277 -49.09 -10.37 24.18
N PRO A 278 -49.09 -9.20 23.53
CA PRO A 278 -49.89 -8.95 22.33
C PRO A 278 -49.50 -9.87 21.17
N LYS A 279 -50.48 -10.15 20.31
CA LYS A 279 -50.23 -10.83 19.04
C LYS A 279 -49.50 -9.88 18.09
N ILE A 280 -48.35 -10.30 17.58
CA ILE A 280 -47.65 -9.59 16.50
C ILE A 280 -48.57 -9.56 15.29
N GLN A 281 -48.94 -8.36 14.84
CA GLN A 281 -49.83 -8.18 13.70
C GLN A 281 -49.23 -8.83 12.44
N LYS A 282 -50.09 -9.49 11.66
CA LYS A 282 -49.70 -10.08 10.38
C LYS A 282 -49.51 -8.93 9.39
N GLN A 283 -48.29 -8.78 8.87
CA GLN A 283 -47.99 -7.88 7.75
C GLN A 283 -48.40 -8.52 6.42
N ASP A 284 -48.55 -7.68 5.40
CA ASP A 284 -48.90 -8.08 4.02
C ASP A 284 -47.86 -9.03 3.40
N GLU A 285 -48.24 -9.69 2.30
CA GLU A 285 -47.35 -10.62 1.60
C GLU A 285 -46.25 -9.89 0.80
N ILE A 286 -45.15 -10.60 0.54
CA ILE A 286 -44.03 -10.06 -0.24
C ILE A 286 -44.46 -9.92 -1.70
N ASP A 287 -44.41 -8.69 -2.19
CA ASP A 287 -44.73 -8.37 -3.58
C ASP A 287 -43.70 -8.96 -4.57
N GLY A 288 -43.98 -8.87 -5.88
CA GLY A 288 -43.12 -9.44 -6.90
C GLY A 288 -41.70 -8.84 -6.90
N ARG A 289 -41.58 -7.53 -6.66
CA ARG A 289 -40.28 -6.84 -6.60
C ARG A 289 -39.54 -7.16 -5.30
N GLY A 290 -40.23 -7.25 -4.17
CA GLY A 290 -39.67 -7.70 -2.89
C GLY A 290 -39.13 -9.13 -2.95
N ARG A 291 -39.78 -10.04 -3.70
CA ARG A 291 -39.24 -11.38 -3.98
C ARG A 291 -37.92 -11.32 -4.73
N LEU A 292 -37.82 -10.45 -5.74
CA LEU A 292 -36.60 -10.26 -6.51
C LEU A 292 -35.47 -9.66 -5.65
N THR A 293 -35.79 -8.67 -4.82
CA THR A 293 -34.86 -8.12 -3.81
C THR A 293 -34.30 -9.21 -2.91
N LEU A 294 -35.17 -10.10 -2.41
CA LEU A 294 -34.77 -11.21 -1.55
C LEU A 294 -33.81 -12.18 -2.26
N ILE A 295 -34.07 -12.50 -3.54
CA ILE A 295 -33.19 -13.35 -4.35
C ILE A 295 -31.81 -12.70 -4.50
N VAL A 296 -31.76 -11.41 -4.86
CA VAL A 296 -30.47 -10.68 -5.01
C VAL A 296 -29.74 -10.60 -3.67
N LEU A 297 -30.44 -10.33 -2.57
CA LEU A 297 -29.88 -10.28 -1.22
C LEU A 297 -29.24 -11.61 -0.82
N VAL A 298 -29.96 -12.72 -0.97
CA VAL A 298 -29.47 -14.06 -0.63
C VAL A 298 -28.29 -14.45 -1.53
N ALA A 299 -28.36 -14.18 -2.83
CA ALA A 299 -27.25 -14.44 -3.75
C ALA A 299 -26.00 -13.64 -3.38
N THR A 300 -26.16 -12.36 -3.04
CA THR A 300 -25.06 -11.47 -2.59
C THR A 300 -24.42 -12.00 -1.31
N MET A 301 -25.24 -12.40 -0.33
CA MET A 301 -24.76 -13.00 0.93
C MET A 301 -23.97 -14.28 0.67
N LEU A 302 -24.49 -15.18 -0.17
CA LEU A 302 -23.80 -16.43 -0.50
C LEU A 302 -22.46 -16.17 -1.20
N LEU A 303 -22.39 -15.22 -2.12
CA LEU A 303 -21.15 -14.82 -2.79
C LEU A 303 -20.14 -14.19 -1.82
N TRP A 304 -20.57 -13.38 -0.86
CA TRP A 304 -19.66 -12.88 0.18
C TRP A 304 -19.13 -13.98 1.10
N LEU A 305 -20.00 -14.95 1.47
CA LEU A 305 -19.62 -16.07 2.33
C LEU A 305 -18.73 -17.10 1.62
N THR A 306 -18.87 -17.25 0.30
CA THR A 306 -18.07 -18.18 -0.52
C THR A 306 -16.85 -17.53 -1.18
N GLY A 307 -16.55 -16.27 -0.84
CA GLY A 307 -15.44 -15.49 -1.40
C GLY A 307 -14.09 -16.18 -1.40
N ARG A 308 -13.81 -17.03 -0.39
CA ARG A 308 -12.56 -17.80 -0.30
C ARG A 308 -12.42 -18.87 -1.38
N TRP A 309 -13.52 -19.35 -1.95
CA TRP A 309 -13.53 -20.43 -2.95
C TRP A 309 -13.41 -19.91 -4.37
N HIS A 310 -14.04 -18.77 -4.69
CA HIS A 310 -14.06 -18.23 -6.04
C HIS A 310 -13.18 -16.97 -6.23
N GLY A 311 -12.66 -16.38 -5.14
CA GLY A 311 -11.74 -15.24 -5.19
C GLY A 311 -12.33 -13.92 -5.70
N VAL A 312 -13.65 -13.84 -5.87
CA VAL A 312 -14.31 -12.61 -6.35
C VAL A 312 -14.36 -11.60 -5.21
N SER A 313 -13.90 -10.38 -5.49
CA SER A 313 -13.84 -9.31 -4.48
C SER A 313 -15.24 -8.98 -3.92
N PRO A 314 -15.40 -8.83 -2.59
CA PRO A 314 -16.66 -8.42 -1.99
C PRO A 314 -17.22 -7.11 -2.56
N THR A 315 -16.33 -6.18 -2.94
CA THR A 315 -16.68 -4.91 -3.58
C THR A 315 -17.33 -5.14 -4.95
N ALA A 316 -16.78 -6.05 -5.76
CA ALA A 316 -17.35 -6.36 -7.07
C ALA A 316 -18.75 -6.99 -6.93
N VAL A 317 -18.90 -7.93 -6.00
CA VAL A 317 -20.21 -8.53 -5.66
C VAL A 317 -21.23 -7.46 -5.29
N ALA A 318 -20.85 -6.50 -4.44
CA ALA A 318 -21.73 -5.41 -4.01
C ALA A 318 -22.18 -4.49 -5.16
N LEU A 319 -21.24 -4.13 -6.04
CA LEU A 319 -21.53 -3.26 -7.20
C LEU A 319 -22.38 -3.97 -8.25
N VAL A 320 -22.13 -5.26 -8.50
CA VAL A 320 -22.96 -6.06 -9.41
C VAL A 320 -24.37 -6.21 -8.85
N ALA A 321 -24.52 -6.44 -7.54
CA ALA A 321 -25.83 -6.48 -6.89
C ALA A 321 -26.59 -5.15 -7.01
N ALA A 322 -25.91 -4.02 -6.77
CA ALA A 322 -26.49 -2.69 -6.96
C ALA A 322 -26.92 -2.43 -8.41
N ALA A 323 -26.09 -2.81 -9.38
CA ALA A 323 -26.42 -2.71 -10.79
C ALA A 323 -27.62 -3.60 -11.16
N ALA A 324 -27.67 -4.83 -10.66
CA ALA A 324 -28.77 -5.76 -10.88
C ALA A 324 -30.10 -5.22 -10.31
N LEU A 325 -30.11 -4.70 -9.08
CA LEU A 325 -31.31 -4.11 -8.47
C LEU A 325 -31.87 -2.94 -9.30
N THR A 326 -30.99 -2.14 -9.89
CA THR A 326 -31.38 -1.01 -10.74
C THR A 326 -31.85 -1.49 -12.11
N ALA A 327 -31.12 -2.42 -12.74
CA ALA A 327 -31.48 -3.01 -14.04
C ALA A 327 -32.84 -3.72 -14.00
N LEU A 328 -33.12 -4.40 -12.89
CA LEU A 328 -34.37 -5.10 -12.62
C LEU A 328 -35.52 -4.16 -12.19
N ARG A 329 -35.29 -2.84 -12.16
CA ARG A 329 -36.25 -1.80 -11.74
C ARG A 329 -36.81 -2.02 -10.32
N VAL A 330 -36.02 -2.67 -9.47
CA VAL A 330 -36.28 -2.76 -8.03
C VAL A 330 -35.98 -1.41 -7.38
N LEU A 331 -34.86 -0.80 -7.78
CA LEU A 331 -34.46 0.57 -7.46
C LEU A 331 -34.60 1.48 -8.67
N ASP A 332 -34.89 2.75 -8.41
CA ASP A 332 -34.91 3.84 -9.38
C ASP A 332 -33.90 4.92 -9.00
N ARG A 333 -33.74 5.93 -9.88
CA ARG A 333 -32.78 7.03 -9.67
C ARG A 333 -32.98 7.74 -8.32
N ARG A 334 -34.22 7.93 -7.86
CA ARG A 334 -34.49 8.65 -6.61
C ARG A 334 -33.97 7.86 -5.42
N ASP A 335 -33.99 6.53 -5.49
CA ASP A 335 -33.44 5.70 -4.42
C ASP A 335 -31.92 5.82 -4.36
N VAL A 336 -31.26 5.87 -5.52
CA VAL A 336 -29.81 6.09 -5.61
C VAL A 336 -29.43 7.48 -5.09
N ASP A 337 -30.22 8.50 -5.43
CA ASP A 337 -30.01 9.86 -4.92
C ASP A 337 -30.22 9.94 -3.39
N SER A 338 -31.00 9.01 -2.82
CA SER A 338 -31.35 8.98 -1.39
C SER A 338 -30.40 8.21 -0.48
N ILE A 339 -29.35 7.57 -1.02
CA ILE A 339 -28.38 6.85 -0.18
C ILE A 339 -27.64 7.82 0.75
N ASP A 340 -27.08 7.30 1.85
CA ASP A 340 -26.35 8.11 2.82
C ASP A 340 -24.94 8.46 2.33
N TRP A 341 -24.87 9.43 1.41
CA TRP A 341 -23.63 9.98 0.88
C TRP A 341 -22.73 10.57 1.97
N ASN A 342 -23.31 11.03 3.08
CA ASN A 342 -22.56 11.63 4.18
C ASN A 342 -21.57 10.64 4.79
N VAL A 343 -21.99 9.38 4.94
CA VAL A 343 -21.15 8.30 5.48
C VAL A 343 -19.99 7.99 4.52
N LEU A 344 -20.26 7.92 3.21
CA LEU A 344 -19.23 7.62 2.21
C LEU A 344 -18.15 8.72 2.14
N ILE A 345 -18.56 9.99 2.18
CA ILE A 345 -17.65 11.15 2.21
C ILE A 345 -16.87 11.19 3.53
N LEU A 346 -17.51 10.86 4.65
CA LEU A 346 -16.85 10.79 5.95
C LEU A 346 -15.74 9.73 5.96
N MET A 347 -16.00 8.54 5.40
CA MET A 347 -14.99 7.50 5.22
C MET A 347 -13.82 8.00 4.37
N TRP A 348 -14.09 8.73 3.29
CA TRP A 348 -13.06 9.32 2.45
C TRP A 348 -12.15 10.29 3.21
N GLY A 349 -12.72 11.22 3.98
CA GLY A 349 -11.95 12.17 4.80
C GLY A 349 -11.08 11.47 5.84
N GLY A 350 -11.63 10.47 6.55
CA GLY A 350 -10.88 9.67 7.52
C GLY A 350 -9.71 8.90 6.90
N LEU A 351 -9.95 8.28 5.74
CA LEU A 351 -8.89 7.56 5.01
C LEU A 351 -7.80 8.49 4.50
N SER A 352 -8.19 9.65 3.96
CA SER A 352 -7.27 10.67 3.50
C SER A 352 -6.41 11.21 4.64
N LEU A 353 -7.02 11.47 5.80
CA LEU A 353 -6.31 11.90 7.01
C LEU A 353 -5.33 10.86 7.53
N GLY A 354 -5.72 9.59 7.60
CA GLY A 354 -4.80 8.52 7.96
C GLY A 354 -3.62 8.39 7.00
N HIS A 355 -3.84 8.62 5.70
CA HIS A 355 -2.76 8.64 4.71
C HIS A 355 -1.83 9.84 4.91
N ALA A 356 -2.39 11.03 5.09
CA ALA A 356 -1.65 12.25 5.37
C ALA A 356 -0.71 12.07 6.57
N MET A 357 -1.21 11.53 7.69
CA MET A 357 -0.40 11.27 8.89
C MET A 357 0.82 10.38 8.61
N LYS A 358 0.66 9.37 7.75
CA LYS A 358 1.74 8.44 7.39
C LYS A 358 2.76 9.08 6.46
N VAL A 359 2.32 9.70 5.36
CA VAL A 359 3.24 10.24 4.35
C VAL A 359 3.98 11.49 4.82
N THR A 360 3.42 12.23 5.76
CA THR A 360 4.10 13.39 6.35
C THR A 360 5.00 13.03 7.52
N GLY A 361 5.08 11.76 7.94
CA GLY A 361 5.92 11.34 9.08
C GLY A 361 5.39 11.76 10.45
N LEU A 362 4.14 12.25 10.54
CA LEU A 362 3.50 12.54 11.84
C LEU A 362 3.34 11.27 12.68
N VAL A 363 3.09 10.13 12.03
CA VAL A 363 3.06 8.82 12.70
C VAL A 363 4.38 8.53 13.40
N ASP A 364 5.50 8.68 12.70
CA ASP A 364 6.83 8.38 13.25
C ASP A 364 7.16 9.30 14.43
N ALA A 365 6.73 10.56 14.35
CA ALA A 365 6.88 11.52 15.44
C ALA A 365 6.05 11.18 16.68
N ILE A 366 4.81 10.70 16.51
CA ILE A 366 3.96 10.27 17.63
C ILE A 366 4.57 9.03 18.30
N VAL A 367 5.08 8.08 17.51
CA VAL A 367 5.73 6.87 18.02
C VAL A 367 7.03 7.21 18.78
N GLY A 368 7.76 8.22 18.36
CA GLY A 368 8.97 8.70 19.03
C GLY A 368 8.74 9.52 20.32
N LEU A 369 7.50 9.72 20.76
CA LEU A 369 7.23 10.44 22.01
C LEU A 369 7.71 9.62 23.23
N PRO A 370 8.33 10.23 24.27
CA PRO A 370 8.86 9.50 25.42
C PRO A 370 7.83 8.65 26.18
N VAL A 371 6.56 9.11 26.23
CA VAL A 371 5.44 8.35 26.81
C VAL A 371 5.16 7.07 26.01
N ILE A 372 5.26 7.15 24.69
CA ILE A 372 5.06 5.99 23.81
C ILE A 372 6.29 5.09 23.87
N ASP A 373 7.51 5.65 23.93
CA ASP A 373 8.75 4.89 24.11
C ASP A 373 8.77 4.09 25.43
N THR A 374 8.22 4.66 26.50
CA THR A 374 8.02 3.96 27.78
C THR A 374 7.05 2.78 27.64
N ILE A 375 6.02 2.91 26.79
CA ILE A 375 5.05 1.83 26.53
C ILE A 375 5.66 0.76 25.59
N THR A 376 6.46 1.16 24.60
CA THR A 376 7.06 0.24 23.62
C THR A 376 8.18 -0.62 24.20
N THR A 377 8.87 -0.13 25.24
CA THR A 377 9.94 -0.81 25.99
C THR A 377 9.45 -1.75 27.10
N MET A 378 8.14 -1.76 27.41
CA MET A 378 7.55 -2.72 28.34
C MET A 378 7.60 -4.15 27.81
N ASP A 379 7.54 -5.12 28.72
CA ASP A 379 7.36 -6.53 28.35
C ASP A 379 6.20 -6.70 27.37
N SER A 380 6.41 -7.60 26.39
CA SER A 380 5.57 -7.75 25.23
C SER A 380 4.09 -7.93 25.61
N ALA A 381 3.76 -8.74 26.60
CA ALA A 381 2.37 -8.96 27.02
C ALA A 381 1.70 -7.68 27.57
N TRP A 382 2.40 -6.96 28.43
CA TRP A 382 1.90 -5.73 29.05
C TRP A 382 1.73 -4.59 28.05
N ARG A 383 2.67 -4.44 27.10
CA ARG A 383 2.58 -3.46 26.03
C ARG A 383 1.28 -3.60 25.23
N HIS A 384 0.96 -4.82 24.78
CA HIS A 384 -0.26 -5.06 23.99
C HIS A 384 -1.54 -4.75 24.79
N PHE A 385 -1.55 -5.11 26.08
CA PHE A 385 -2.70 -4.85 26.94
C PHE A 385 -2.90 -3.35 27.21
N VAL A 386 -1.83 -2.60 27.52
CA VAL A 386 -1.91 -1.16 27.78
C VAL A 386 -2.38 -0.40 26.54
N LEU A 387 -1.82 -0.71 25.36
CA LEU A 387 -2.25 -0.09 24.11
C LEU A 387 -3.72 -0.42 23.80
N ALA A 388 -4.14 -1.68 23.98
CA ALA A 388 -5.54 -2.09 23.84
C ALA A 388 -6.46 -1.34 24.82
N ALA A 389 -6.04 -1.17 26.08
CA ALA A 389 -6.76 -0.42 27.11
C ALA A 389 -6.97 1.03 26.70
N VAL A 390 -5.91 1.71 26.28
CA VAL A 390 -5.95 3.12 25.88
C VAL A 390 -6.92 3.32 24.71
N VAL A 391 -6.75 2.56 23.60
CA VAL A 391 -7.57 2.77 22.41
C VAL A 391 -9.05 2.38 22.63
N THR A 392 -9.30 1.36 23.46
CA THR A 392 -10.67 0.90 23.75
C THR A 392 -11.41 1.91 24.63
N VAL A 393 -10.77 2.35 25.73
CA VAL A 393 -11.36 3.35 26.64
C VAL A 393 -11.56 4.67 25.93
N LEU A 394 -10.57 5.12 25.15
CA LEU A 394 -10.68 6.33 24.37
C LEU A 394 -11.78 6.23 23.30
N GLY A 395 -11.87 5.09 22.60
CA GLY A 395 -12.89 4.82 21.60
C GLY A 395 -14.31 4.91 22.16
N VAL A 396 -14.60 4.16 23.23
CA VAL A 396 -15.93 4.20 23.86
C VAL A 396 -16.27 5.57 24.43
N THR A 397 -15.29 6.23 25.06
CA THR A 397 -15.50 7.55 25.68
C THR A 397 -15.80 8.60 24.62
N LEU A 398 -14.96 8.71 23.58
CA LEU A 398 -15.18 9.68 22.51
C LEU A 398 -16.47 9.38 21.74
N SER A 399 -16.73 8.11 21.39
CA SER A 399 -17.97 7.72 20.70
C SER A 399 -19.23 7.90 21.55
N THR A 400 -19.11 8.10 22.87
CA THR A 400 -20.27 8.44 23.70
C THR A 400 -20.77 9.85 23.42
N PHE A 401 -19.86 10.77 23.08
CA PHE A 401 -20.14 12.19 22.87
C PHE A 401 -20.03 12.63 21.40
N MET A 402 -19.44 11.80 20.55
CA MET A 402 -19.20 12.02 19.12
C MET A 402 -19.78 10.85 18.31
N SER A 403 -20.12 11.07 17.04
CA SER A 403 -20.48 9.99 16.12
C SER A 403 -19.43 8.88 16.08
N ASN A 404 -19.86 7.62 16.25
CA ASN A 404 -18.99 6.44 16.21
C ASN A 404 -18.11 6.39 14.95
N THR A 405 -18.66 6.76 13.79
CA THR A 405 -17.93 6.79 12.53
C THR A 405 -16.81 7.83 12.53
N ALA A 406 -17.08 9.01 13.08
CA ALA A 406 -16.10 10.07 13.16
C ALA A 406 -14.99 9.72 14.17
N THR A 407 -15.35 9.11 15.30
CA THR A 407 -14.36 8.58 16.25
C THR A 407 -13.50 7.51 15.61
N ALA A 408 -14.07 6.56 14.87
CA ALA A 408 -13.30 5.53 14.17
C ALA A 408 -12.38 6.12 13.09
N ALA A 409 -12.87 7.09 12.30
CA ALA A 409 -12.09 7.81 11.30
C ALA A 409 -10.86 8.51 11.89
N LEU A 410 -10.94 8.96 13.14
CA LEU A 410 -9.85 9.58 13.88
C LEU A 410 -8.92 8.55 14.54
N LEU A 411 -9.49 7.63 15.32
CA LEU A 411 -8.73 6.75 16.21
C LEU A 411 -8.13 5.54 15.51
N VAL A 412 -8.77 4.98 14.47
CA VAL A 412 -8.27 3.77 13.81
C VAL A 412 -6.91 4.02 13.14
N PRO A 413 -6.70 5.09 12.34
CA PRO A 413 -5.37 5.37 11.77
C PRO A 413 -4.31 5.60 12.85
N MET A 414 -4.68 6.25 13.96
CA MET A 414 -3.79 6.48 15.08
C MET A 414 -3.45 5.19 15.84
N ALA A 415 -4.40 4.29 16.06
CA ALA A 415 -4.15 2.98 16.65
C ALA A 415 -3.21 2.13 15.77
N MET A 416 -3.34 2.27 14.45
CA MET A 416 -2.44 1.68 13.46
C MET A 416 -1.07 2.37 13.34
N ALA A 417 -0.86 3.49 14.03
CA ALA A 417 0.44 4.15 14.08
C ALA A 417 1.26 3.66 15.29
N LEU A 418 0.58 3.31 16.38
CA LEU A 418 1.16 3.08 17.70
C LEU A 418 1.78 1.68 17.92
N SER A 419 1.63 0.72 17.01
CA SER A 419 2.09 -0.67 17.25
C SER A 419 2.54 -1.44 16.00
N PRO A 420 3.77 -1.21 15.51
CA PRO A 420 4.37 -1.83 14.32
C PRO A 420 4.06 -3.31 14.10
N SER A 421 4.10 -4.10 15.17
CA SER A 421 3.89 -5.55 15.14
C SER A 421 2.42 -5.97 15.07
N ASP A 422 1.48 -5.17 15.60
CA ASP A 422 0.10 -5.58 15.89
C ASP A 422 -0.96 -4.57 15.45
N HIS A 423 -0.61 -3.65 14.53
CA HIS A 423 -1.50 -2.64 13.97
C HIS A 423 -2.84 -3.20 13.49
N GLY A 424 -2.82 -4.43 12.96
CA GLY A 424 -3.99 -5.16 12.48
C GLY A 424 -5.09 -5.30 13.54
N ALA A 425 -4.72 -5.90 14.68
CA ALA A 425 -5.65 -6.19 15.75
C ALA A 425 -6.13 -4.93 16.47
N LEU A 426 -5.25 -3.94 16.66
CA LEU A 426 -5.61 -2.66 17.30
C LEU A 426 -6.62 -1.85 16.47
N ALA A 427 -6.50 -1.86 15.14
CA ALA A 427 -7.46 -1.21 14.25
C ALA A 427 -8.87 -1.79 14.42
N ILE A 428 -8.98 -3.13 14.41
CA ILE A 428 -10.26 -3.82 14.59
C ILE A 428 -10.81 -3.55 15.98
N LEU A 429 -9.98 -3.70 17.01
CA LEU A 429 -10.34 -3.43 18.40
C LEU A 429 -10.92 -2.01 18.56
N THR A 430 -10.27 -1.02 17.96
CA THR A 430 -10.70 0.38 18.01
C THR A 430 -12.04 0.60 17.31
N ALA A 431 -12.25 0.00 16.14
CA ALA A 431 -13.54 0.09 15.43
C ALA A 431 -14.68 -0.59 16.21
N LEU A 432 -14.42 -1.76 16.81
CA LEU A 432 -15.37 -2.43 17.68
C LEU A 432 -15.69 -1.59 18.93
N ALA A 433 -14.66 -1.03 19.57
CA ALA A 433 -14.81 -0.16 20.74
C ALA A 433 -15.69 1.06 20.44
N CYS A 434 -15.49 1.73 19.31
CA CYS A 434 -16.33 2.87 18.90
C CYS A 434 -17.81 2.48 18.80
N SER A 435 -18.13 1.22 18.45
CA SER A 435 -19.50 0.75 18.30
C SER A 435 -20.17 0.36 19.63
N PHE A 436 -19.42 0.25 20.72
CA PHE A 436 -19.95 -0.04 22.06
C PHE A 436 -20.35 1.19 22.86
N ALA A 437 -20.24 2.41 22.30
CA ALA A 437 -20.74 3.61 22.95
C ALA A 437 -22.27 3.68 22.93
N MET A 438 -22.91 3.15 23.99
CA MET A 438 -24.37 2.99 24.05
C MET A 438 -25.04 3.82 25.16
N ALA A 439 -24.27 4.62 25.89
CA ALA A 439 -24.73 5.25 27.14
C ALA A 439 -25.62 6.49 26.96
N MET A 440 -25.52 7.23 25.84
CA MET A 440 -26.26 8.49 25.66
C MET A 440 -27.20 8.45 24.45
N PRO A 441 -28.28 9.24 24.44
CA PRO A 441 -29.14 9.38 23.26
C PRO A 441 -28.38 9.92 22.05
N VAL A 442 -27.41 10.79 22.29
CA VAL A 442 -26.58 11.39 21.23
C VAL A 442 -25.55 10.43 20.65
N SER A 443 -25.17 9.36 21.36
CA SER A 443 -24.09 8.46 20.94
C SER A 443 -24.39 7.81 19.58
N THR A 444 -25.64 7.39 19.35
CA THR A 444 -26.04 6.74 18.08
C THR A 444 -27.47 7.11 17.68
N PRO A 445 -27.79 7.18 16.37
CA PRO A 445 -29.17 7.39 15.92
C PRO A 445 -30.17 6.36 16.47
N PRO A 446 -29.84 5.05 16.58
CA PRO A 446 -30.65 4.09 17.33
C PRO A 446 -31.08 4.56 18.72
N ASN A 447 -30.12 5.01 19.54
CA ASN A 447 -30.41 5.49 20.90
C ASN A 447 -31.33 6.72 20.88
N ALA A 448 -31.07 7.66 19.95
CA ALA A 448 -31.89 8.85 19.78
C ALA A 448 -33.33 8.54 19.40
N MET A 449 -33.57 7.57 18.50
CA MET A 449 -34.91 7.15 18.09
C MET A 449 -35.67 6.45 19.22
N ALA A 450 -34.99 5.58 19.97
CA ALA A 450 -35.60 4.94 21.14
C ALA A 450 -35.97 5.97 22.21
N PHE A 451 -35.11 6.97 22.45
CA PHE A 451 -35.41 8.09 23.35
C PHE A 451 -36.59 8.95 22.85
N ALA A 452 -36.64 9.23 21.55
CA ALA A 452 -37.72 10.00 20.93
C ALA A 452 -39.10 9.32 20.98
N SER A 453 -39.16 8.02 21.28
CA SER A 453 -40.43 7.31 21.53
C SER A 453 -41.19 7.79 22.78
N GLY A 454 -40.55 8.61 23.64
CA GLY A 454 -41.11 9.10 24.90
C GLY A 454 -41.26 8.04 25.99
N SER A 455 -41.01 6.76 25.68
CA SER A 455 -41.17 5.65 26.63
C SER A 455 -39.92 5.41 27.48
N VAL A 456 -38.76 5.96 27.10
CA VAL A 456 -37.47 5.67 27.74
C VAL A 456 -36.87 6.97 28.30
N PRO A 457 -36.73 7.11 29.62
CA PRO A 457 -36.03 8.26 30.20
C PRO A 457 -34.51 8.13 30.00
N VAL A 458 -33.81 9.27 29.88
CA VAL A 458 -32.35 9.32 29.65
C VAL A 458 -31.58 8.48 30.68
N VAL A 459 -31.97 8.53 31.95
CA VAL A 459 -31.33 7.79 33.05
C VAL A 459 -31.38 6.28 32.83
N SER A 460 -32.48 5.75 32.27
CA SER A 460 -32.57 4.32 31.96
C SER A 460 -31.59 3.93 30.86
N LEU A 461 -31.39 4.80 29.87
CA LEU A 461 -30.45 4.59 28.77
C LEU A 461 -29.00 4.70 29.25
N ILE A 462 -28.67 5.69 30.10
CA ILE A 462 -27.35 5.81 30.74
C ILE A 462 -27.03 4.58 31.58
N ARG A 463 -27.97 4.15 32.44
CA ARG A 463 -27.74 3.02 33.35
C ARG A 463 -27.54 1.70 32.61
N SER A 464 -28.42 1.40 31.65
CA SER A 464 -28.35 0.13 30.90
C SER A 464 -27.29 0.16 29.81
N GLY A 465 -27.27 1.20 28.98
CA GLY A 465 -26.30 1.38 27.91
C GLY A 465 -24.88 1.56 28.44
N GLY A 466 -24.69 2.33 29.51
CA GLY A 466 -23.40 2.47 30.18
C GLY A 466 -22.89 1.15 30.74
N ALA A 467 -23.75 0.36 31.39
CA ALA A 467 -23.36 -0.97 31.88
C ALA A 467 -22.98 -1.93 30.73
N ILE A 468 -23.75 -1.95 29.62
CA ILE A 468 -23.39 -2.74 28.43
C ILE A 468 -22.06 -2.26 27.84
N SER A 469 -21.84 -0.95 27.78
CA SER A 469 -20.60 -0.34 27.26
C SER A 469 -19.40 -0.78 28.11
N MET A 470 -19.51 -0.73 29.45
CA MET A 470 -18.44 -1.12 30.37
C MET A 470 -18.13 -2.62 30.32
N ILE A 471 -19.16 -3.47 30.22
CA ILE A 471 -18.95 -4.91 30.03
C ILE A 471 -18.32 -5.16 28.66
N GLY A 472 -18.74 -4.44 27.62
CA GLY A 472 -18.14 -4.49 26.29
C GLY A 472 -16.65 -4.12 26.31
N VAL A 473 -16.26 -3.06 27.04
CA VAL A 473 -14.85 -2.69 27.26
C VAL A 473 -14.11 -3.87 27.91
N ALA A 474 -14.61 -4.42 29.00
CA ALA A 474 -13.96 -5.55 29.67
C ALA A 474 -13.80 -6.76 28.74
N VAL A 475 -14.87 -7.14 28.02
CA VAL A 475 -14.85 -8.25 27.06
C VAL A 475 -13.86 -8.00 25.94
N LEU A 476 -13.79 -6.78 25.40
CA LEU A 476 -12.82 -6.42 24.37
C LEU A 476 -11.39 -6.49 24.88
N LEU A 477 -11.11 -6.01 26.10
CA LEU A 477 -9.76 -6.02 26.67
C LEU A 477 -9.26 -7.42 27.01
N PHE A 478 -10.08 -8.23 27.68
CA PHE A 478 -9.71 -9.61 28.04
C PHE A 478 -9.80 -10.56 26.84
N GLY A 479 -10.73 -10.30 25.92
CA GLY A 479 -10.87 -11.04 24.67
C GLY A 479 -9.81 -10.70 23.62
N PHE A 480 -9.06 -9.60 23.79
CA PHE A 480 -8.08 -9.13 22.82
C PHE A 480 -6.96 -10.16 22.54
N GLN A 481 -6.46 -10.84 23.57
CA GLN A 481 -5.39 -11.84 23.41
C GLN A 481 -5.84 -13.09 22.62
N PRO A 482 -6.98 -13.73 22.97
CA PRO A 482 -7.58 -14.77 22.12
C PRO A 482 -7.90 -14.30 20.70
N MET A 483 -8.43 -13.07 20.58
CA MET A 483 -8.76 -12.44 19.30
C MET A 483 -7.50 -12.21 18.44
N LEU A 484 -6.38 -11.82 19.04
CA LEU A 484 -5.06 -11.74 18.41
C LEU A 484 -4.57 -13.09 17.91
N HIS A 485 -4.79 -14.17 18.67
CA HIS A 485 -4.39 -15.52 18.27
C HIS A 485 -5.20 -16.00 17.06
N VAL A 486 -6.53 -15.83 17.10
CA VAL A 486 -7.43 -16.13 15.97
C VAL A 486 -7.12 -15.22 14.78
N PHE A 487 -6.85 -13.94 15.03
CA PHE A 487 -6.45 -12.98 13.99
C PHE A 487 -5.12 -13.36 13.38
N ARG A 488 -4.07 -13.73 14.12
CA ARG A 488 -2.79 -14.19 13.55
C ARG A 488 -2.93 -15.54 12.82
N ALA A 489 -3.83 -16.41 13.27
CA ALA A 489 -4.14 -17.68 12.61
C ALA A 489 -4.96 -17.49 11.31
N SER A 490 -5.88 -16.52 11.28
CA SER A 490 -6.80 -16.25 10.15
C SER A 490 -6.23 -15.21 9.18
N ALA A 491 -5.60 -14.16 9.70
CA ALA A 491 -4.60 -13.35 9.04
C ALA A 491 -3.27 -14.12 8.98
N SER A 492 -3.34 -15.33 8.40
CA SER A 492 -2.40 -15.58 7.34
C SER A 492 -2.43 -14.32 6.49
N ARG A 493 -1.29 -13.62 6.32
CA ARG A 493 -1.06 -12.93 5.06
C ARG A 493 -1.69 -13.85 4.02
N PRO A 494 -2.58 -13.40 3.12
CA PRO A 494 -2.83 -14.23 1.96
C PRO A 494 -1.45 -14.70 1.54
N GLU A 495 -1.27 -15.97 1.21
CA GLU A 495 -0.11 -16.32 0.40
C GLU A 495 -0.26 -15.49 -0.87
N THR A 496 0.08 -14.21 -0.77
CA THR A 496 0.06 -13.23 -1.82
C THR A 496 1.24 -13.76 -2.60
N GLU A 497 0.90 -14.51 -3.64
CA GLU A 497 1.65 -14.60 -4.88
C GLU A 497 2.80 -13.59 -4.82
N ARG A 498 4.02 -14.09 -4.59
CA ARG A 498 5.16 -13.23 -4.34
C ARG A 498 5.38 -12.35 -5.56
N LYS A 499 5.90 -11.15 -5.37
CA LYS A 499 5.88 -10.10 -6.40
C LYS A 499 7.27 -9.61 -6.69
N ILE A 500 7.67 -9.72 -7.96
CA ILE A 500 8.93 -9.19 -8.47
C ILE A 500 8.60 -8.06 -9.43
N ALA A 501 9.07 -6.85 -9.13
CA ALA A 501 8.97 -5.74 -10.08
C ALA A 501 10.31 -5.61 -10.82
N VAL A 502 10.25 -5.54 -12.15
CA VAL A 502 11.42 -5.42 -13.01
C VAL A 502 11.38 -4.07 -13.68
N VAL A 503 12.39 -3.25 -13.42
CA VAL A 503 12.57 -1.92 -14.02
C VAL A 503 13.51 -2.04 -15.20
N VAL A 504 13.02 -1.73 -16.39
CA VAL A 504 13.76 -1.92 -17.65
C VAL A 504 13.44 -0.78 -18.63
N PRO A 505 14.43 -0.16 -19.28
CA PRO A 505 14.18 0.92 -20.24
C PRO A 505 13.73 0.32 -21.59
N LEU A 506 12.42 0.23 -21.83
CA LEU A 506 11.86 -0.29 -23.08
C LEU A 506 11.55 0.83 -24.08
N SER A 507 11.47 2.07 -23.62
CA SER A 507 11.39 3.27 -24.45
C SER A 507 12.66 4.12 -24.35
N GLY A 508 12.83 5.03 -25.31
CA GLY A 508 13.97 5.96 -25.32
C GLY A 508 15.27 5.42 -25.95
N ARG A 509 16.35 6.17 -25.75
CA ARG A 509 17.74 5.93 -26.18
C ARG A 509 18.25 4.55 -25.78
N TYR A 510 17.84 4.02 -24.62
CA TYR A 510 18.33 2.73 -24.12
C TYR A 510 17.40 1.52 -24.41
N SER A 511 16.32 1.72 -25.17
CA SER A 511 15.34 0.69 -25.52
C SER A 511 15.94 -0.60 -26.12
N ALA A 512 16.97 -0.49 -26.96
CA ALA A 512 17.67 -1.65 -27.53
C ALA A 512 18.36 -2.50 -26.45
N ILE A 513 18.95 -1.86 -25.43
CA ILE A 513 19.59 -2.54 -24.31
C ILE A 513 18.54 -3.12 -23.37
N GLY A 514 17.46 -2.37 -23.10
CA GLY A 514 16.35 -2.89 -22.30
C GLY A 514 15.68 -4.10 -22.94
N THR A 515 15.56 -4.14 -24.27
CA THR A 515 15.07 -5.33 -25.00
C THR A 515 15.99 -6.54 -24.79
N ARG A 516 17.32 -6.33 -24.79
CA ARG A 516 18.30 -7.39 -24.48
C ARG A 516 18.19 -7.87 -23.04
N GLN A 517 17.96 -6.97 -22.07
CA GLN A 517 17.73 -7.34 -20.67
C GLN A 517 16.40 -8.10 -20.48
N LEU A 518 15.34 -7.67 -21.18
CA LEU A 518 14.01 -8.29 -21.13
C LEU A 518 14.09 -9.78 -21.50
N ARG A 519 14.81 -10.12 -22.58
CA ARG A 519 15.03 -11.53 -22.98
C ARG A 519 15.67 -12.35 -21.86
N GLY A 520 16.67 -11.78 -21.18
CA GLY A 520 17.34 -12.43 -20.03
C GLY A 520 16.39 -12.65 -18.85
N TYR A 521 15.58 -11.65 -18.52
CA TYR A 521 14.56 -11.75 -17.47
C TYR A 521 13.48 -12.80 -17.80
N GLU A 522 13.01 -12.86 -19.05
CA GLU A 522 11.99 -13.82 -19.49
C GLU A 522 12.51 -15.25 -19.49
N MET A 523 13.75 -15.48 -19.95
CA MET A 523 14.39 -16.80 -19.84
C MET A 523 14.47 -17.27 -18.40
N ALA A 524 14.99 -16.42 -17.51
CA ALA A 524 15.11 -16.75 -16.08
C ALA A 524 13.75 -17.06 -15.44
N ARG A 525 12.71 -16.29 -15.79
CA ARG A 525 11.34 -16.51 -15.32
C ARG A 525 10.82 -17.87 -15.75
N ASP A 526 11.03 -18.25 -17.00
CA ASP A 526 10.49 -19.50 -17.55
C ASP A 526 11.28 -20.71 -17.04
N GLU A 527 12.59 -20.60 -16.85
CA GLU A 527 13.45 -21.64 -16.25
C GLU A 527 13.09 -21.95 -14.80
N ILE A 528 12.73 -20.94 -14.01
CA ILE A 528 12.39 -21.13 -12.59
C ILE A 528 10.92 -21.55 -12.42
N GLY A 529 10.09 -21.32 -13.43
CA GLY A 529 8.66 -21.63 -13.44
C GLY A 529 7.82 -20.47 -12.92
N ALA A 530 6.82 -20.07 -13.71
CA ALA A 530 5.92 -18.93 -13.43
C ALA A 530 5.07 -19.07 -12.13
N ALA A 531 5.08 -20.24 -11.47
CA ALA A 531 4.17 -20.55 -10.37
C ALA A 531 4.60 -19.97 -9.00
N ASP A 532 5.83 -19.47 -8.86
CA ASP A 532 6.38 -19.07 -7.54
C ASP A 532 6.33 -17.56 -7.25
N ALA A 533 6.23 -16.71 -8.28
CA ALA A 533 6.10 -15.27 -8.14
C ALA A 533 5.49 -14.60 -9.39
N ARG A 534 4.60 -13.62 -9.18
CA ARG A 534 4.15 -12.71 -10.23
C ARG A 534 5.24 -11.70 -10.55
N VAL A 535 5.47 -11.49 -11.83
CA VAL A 535 6.48 -10.56 -12.32
C VAL A 535 5.77 -9.41 -13.03
N ARG A 536 6.16 -8.18 -12.72
CA ARG A 536 5.68 -6.98 -13.41
C ARG A 536 6.85 -6.21 -13.99
N TYR A 537 6.88 -6.08 -15.30
CA TYR A 537 7.83 -5.22 -16.00
C TYR A 537 7.29 -3.79 -16.04
N VAL A 538 8.14 -2.82 -15.73
CA VAL A 538 7.82 -1.39 -15.72
C VAL A 538 8.87 -0.66 -16.54
N ASP A 539 8.39 0.07 -17.55
CA ASP A 539 9.22 0.91 -18.39
C ASP A 539 9.44 2.27 -17.72
N VAL A 540 10.69 2.71 -17.68
CA VAL A 540 11.09 3.99 -17.05
C VAL A 540 11.73 4.95 -18.07
N GLY A 541 11.84 4.56 -19.34
CA GLY A 541 12.49 5.37 -20.36
C GLY A 541 13.95 5.69 -20.01
N ASP A 542 14.42 6.88 -20.40
CA ASP A 542 15.81 7.31 -20.20
C ASP A 542 16.02 8.33 -19.07
N ASP A 543 14.96 8.82 -18.44
CA ASP A 543 15.04 9.94 -17.48
C ASP A 543 15.36 9.42 -16.05
N PRO A 544 16.55 9.71 -15.50
CA PRO A 544 16.92 9.29 -14.15
C PRO A 544 16.10 9.97 -13.05
N ASP A 545 15.53 11.15 -13.30
CA ASP A 545 14.73 11.89 -12.31
C ASP A 545 13.30 11.34 -12.23
N ALA A 546 12.81 10.72 -13.30
CA ALA A 546 11.48 10.11 -13.34
C ALA A 546 11.41 8.79 -12.57
N ILE A 547 12.52 8.07 -12.39
CA ILE A 547 12.49 6.70 -11.85
C ILE A 547 11.94 6.61 -10.42
N ALA A 548 12.26 7.57 -9.56
CA ALA A 548 11.74 7.59 -8.19
C ALA A 548 10.22 7.76 -8.18
N ALA A 549 9.71 8.62 -9.06
CA ALA A 549 8.27 8.84 -9.23
C ALA A 549 7.56 7.62 -9.79
N VAL A 550 8.15 6.93 -10.77
CA VAL A 550 7.60 5.67 -11.32
C VAL A 550 7.61 4.57 -10.25
N ILE A 551 8.71 4.43 -9.50
CA ILE A 551 8.76 3.49 -8.38
C ILE A 551 7.65 3.80 -7.38
N GLU A 552 7.47 5.06 -7.00
CA GLU A 552 6.45 5.49 -6.05
C GLU A 552 5.01 5.26 -6.51
N THR A 553 4.71 5.59 -7.76
CA THR A 553 3.34 5.67 -8.25
C THR A 553 2.88 4.40 -8.95
N GLU A 554 3.79 3.61 -9.53
CA GLU A 554 3.44 2.43 -10.31
C GLU A 554 3.88 1.11 -9.65
N ILE A 555 5.06 1.11 -9.02
CA ILE A 555 5.69 -0.10 -8.47
C ILE A 555 5.30 -0.32 -7.01
N MET A 556 5.53 0.66 -6.13
CA MET A 556 5.27 0.55 -4.70
C MET A 556 3.79 0.28 -4.35
N PRO A 557 2.77 0.80 -5.05
CA PRO A 557 1.38 0.47 -4.78
C PRO A 557 1.06 -1.01 -5.05
N TRP A 558 1.84 -1.64 -5.94
CA TRP A 558 1.73 -3.06 -6.24
C TRP A 558 2.38 -3.96 -5.17
N LYS A 559 3.20 -3.37 -4.28
CA LYS A 559 3.90 -4.00 -3.14
C LYS A 559 4.80 -5.17 -3.57
N PRO A 560 5.85 -4.93 -4.36
CA PRO A 560 6.83 -5.97 -4.69
C PRO A 560 7.60 -6.43 -3.46
N ASP A 561 7.94 -7.71 -3.41
CA ASP A 561 8.86 -8.28 -2.42
C ASP A 561 10.33 -7.95 -2.77
N VAL A 562 10.63 -7.72 -4.05
CA VAL A 562 11.96 -7.34 -4.56
C VAL A 562 11.81 -6.55 -5.86
N ILE A 563 12.69 -5.58 -6.08
CA ILE A 563 12.80 -4.83 -7.33
C ILE A 563 14.11 -5.25 -8.03
N VAL A 564 14.03 -5.53 -9.33
CA VAL A 564 15.17 -5.88 -10.19
C VAL A 564 15.38 -4.77 -11.22
N GLY A 565 16.63 -4.36 -11.45
CA GLY A 565 16.97 -3.20 -12.27
C GLY A 565 17.34 -1.99 -11.40
N PRO A 566 17.37 -0.77 -11.96
CA PRO A 566 17.31 -0.41 -13.38
C PRO A 566 18.65 -0.65 -14.12
N TYR A 567 18.70 -0.26 -15.40
CA TYR A 567 19.87 -0.43 -16.27
C TYR A 567 21.03 0.53 -15.97
N THR A 568 20.76 1.84 -15.96
CA THR A 568 21.80 2.88 -15.91
C THR A 568 22.23 3.18 -14.47
N SER A 569 23.46 3.70 -14.31
CA SER A 569 24.04 4.05 -13.02
C SER A 569 23.28 5.17 -12.31
N GLU A 570 22.83 6.16 -13.08
CA GLU A 570 22.07 7.33 -12.66
C GLU A 570 20.71 6.89 -12.12
N SER A 571 19.98 6.07 -12.88
CA SER A 571 18.69 5.52 -12.47
C SER A 571 18.82 4.59 -11.27
N ALA A 572 19.88 3.76 -11.21
CA ALA A 572 20.08 2.84 -10.10
C ALA A 572 20.36 3.58 -8.79
N LEU A 573 21.15 4.66 -8.83
CA LEU A 573 21.39 5.53 -7.68
C LEU A 573 20.09 6.22 -7.23
N ALA A 574 19.29 6.74 -8.16
CA ALA A 574 18.01 7.37 -7.83
C ALA A 574 17.03 6.36 -7.21
N ALA A 575 16.93 5.14 -7.76
CA ALA A 575 16.12 4.07 -7.21
C ALA A 575 16.58 3.63 -5.81
N ALA A 576 17.88 3.43 -5.62
CA ALA A 576 18.48 3.07 -4.33
C ALA A 576 18.20 4.13 -3.25
N ARG A 577 18.32 5.41 -3.61
CA ARG A 577 18.02 6.53 -2.70
C ARG A 577 16.57 6.57 -2.29
N TYR A 578 15.64 6.38 -3.24
CA TYR A 578 14.21 6.31 -2.93
C TYR A 578 13.86 5.13 -2.02
N LEU A 579 14.45 3.96 -2.25
CA LEU A 579 14.13 2.74 -1.50
C LEU A 579 14.79 2.67 -0.12
N ALA A 580 15.73 3.56 0.18
CA ALA A 580 16.42 3.61 1.47
C ALA A 580 15.40 3.70 2.63
N GLY A 581 15.48 2.75 3.56
CA GLY A 581 14.58 2.68 4.73
C GLY A 581 13.16 2.16 4.44
N LYS A 582 12.79 1.84 3.19
CA LYS A 582 11.45 1.35 2.83
C LYS A 582 11.29 -0.18 2.91
N GLY A 583 12.37 -0.90 3.20
CA GLY A 583 12.36 -2.36 3.44
C GLY A 583 12.18 -3.25 2.20
N VAL A 584 12.26 -2.69 0.99
CA VAL A 584 12.21 -3.44 -0.28
C VAL A 584 13.61 -3.52 -0.88
N PRO A 585 14.21 -4.71 -1.05
CA PRO A 585 15.55 -4.86 -1.61
C PRO A 585 15.58 -4.55 -3.12
N LEU A 586 16.70 -4.00 -3.58
CA LEU A 586 16.98 -3.67 -4.98
C LEU A 586 18.09 -4.57 -5.51
N VAL A 587 17.81 -5.42 -6.49
CA VAL A 587 18.82 -6.25 -7.18
C VAL A 587 19.23 -5.56 -8.48
N VAL A 588 20.47 -5.08 -8.54
CA VAL A 588 20.99 -4.30 -9.67
C VAL A 588 21.80 -5.20 -10.61
N PRO A 589 21.35 -5.41 -11.86
CA PRO A 589 22.00 -6.33 -12.79
C PRO A 589 23.30 -5.77 -13.37
N THR A 590 23.28 -4.51 -13.85
CA THR A 590 24.32 -3.98 -14.76
C THR A 590 25.01 -2.73 -14.24
N ALA A 591 24.27 -1.78 -13.66
CA ALA A 591 24.84 -0.52 -13.21
C ALA A 591 26.01 -0.75 -12.24
N ASN A 592 27.15 -0.13 -12.52
CA ASN A 592 28.43 -0.44 -11.89
C ASN A 592 29.08 0.75 -11.18
N VAL A 593 28.40 1.89 -11.07
CA VAL A 593 28.91 3.05 -10.31
C VAL A 593 29.14 2.69 -8.84
N ASP A 594 30.29 3.06 -8.32
CA ASP A 594 30.78 2.59 -7.01
C ASP A 594 29.88 2.94 -5.80
N PRO A 595 29.24 4.13 -5.71
CA PRO A 595 28.43 4.51 -4.55
C PRO A 595 27.18 3.64 -4.32
N LEU A 596 26.76 2.80 -5.28
CA LEU A 596 25.63 1.89 -5.13
C LEU A 596 25.79 0.94 -3.94
N THR A 597 27.01 0.47 -3.70
CA THR A 597 27.32 -0.51 -2.65
C THR A 597 28.34 -0.03 -1.63
N GLN A 598 28.78 1.23 -1.68
CA GLN A 598 29.72 1.78 -0.67
C GLN A 598 29.05 2.21 0.64
N ARG A 599 27.71 2.16 0.73
CA ARG A 599 26.98 2.57 1.94
C ARG A 599 26.74 1.36 2.86
N PRO A 600 27.21 1.38 4.12
CA PRO A 600 26.94 0.32 5.08
C PRO A 600 25.44 0.11 5.29
N GLY A 601 25.01 -1.15 5.45
CA GLY A 601 23.60 -1.49 5.68
C GLY A 601 22.68 -1.29 4.48
N THR A 602 23.23 -1.07 3.27
CA THR A 602 22.45 -0.97 2.04
C THR A 602 21.58 -2.22 1.81
N THR A 603 20.43 -2.01 1.19
CA THR A 603 19.54 -3.08 0.69
C THR A 603 19.64 -3.23 -0.83
N VAL A 604 20.70 -2.67 -1.41
CA VAL A 604 21.08 -2.80 -2.81
C VAL A 604 22.04 -3.97 -2.95
N PHE A 605 21.69 -4.93 -3.81
CA PHE A 605 22.45 -6.13 -4.10
C PHE A 605 22.91 -6.07 -5.55
N ARG A 606 24.21 -5.87 -5.79
CA ARG A 606 24.74 -5.63 -7.14
C ARG A 606 25.39 -6.87 -7.72
N ILE A 607 24.97 -7.28 -8.92
CA ILE A 607 25.51 -8.43 -9.65
C ILE A 607 26.76 -8.08 -10.47
N ALA A 608 26.72 -6.94 -11.17
CA ALA A 608 27.87 -6.47 -11.94
C ALA A 608 29.06 -6.11 -11.03
N PRO A 609 30.30 -6.26 -11.54
CA PRO A 609 31.48 -5.80 -10.81
C PRO A 609 31.46 -4.27 -10.62
N PRO A 610 32.01 -3.73 -9.51
CA PRO A 610 32.23 -2.29 -9.35
C PRO A 610 33.06 -1.69 -10.49
N GLN A 611 32.83 -0.42 -10.82
CA GLN A 611 33.60 0.30 -11.82
C GLN A 611 35.09 0.33 -11.46
N GLN A 612 35.43 0.48 -10.19
CA GLN A 612 36.82 0.43 -9.74
C GLN A 612 37.47 -0.94 -9.97
N MET A 613 36.72 -2.05 -9.83
CA MET A 613 37.25 -3.41 -10.07
C MET A 613 37.46 -3.67 -11.56
N MET A 614 36.58 -3.15 -12.42
CA MET A 614 36.78 -3.17 -13.87
C MET A 614 38.02 -2.38 -14.27
N ALA A 615 38.25 -1.23 -13.65
CA ALA A 615 39.45 -0.42 -13.90
C ALA A 615 40.74 -1.10 -13.43
N ILE A 616 40.72 -1.78 -12.28
CA ILE A 616 41.86 -2.60 -11.81
C ILE A 616 42.17 -3.71 -12.80
N SER A 617 41.15 -4.43 -13.28
CA SER A 617 41.32 -5.50 -14.27
C SER A 617 41.90 -4.98 -15.58
N ALA A 618 41.44 -3.82 -16.06
CA ALA A 618 41.99 -3.15 -17.23
C ALA A 618 43.48 -2.81 -17.02
N ALA A 619 43.82 -2.19 -15.89
CA ALA A 619 45.19 -1.79 -15.60
C ALA A 619 46.13 -3.00 -15.41
N ASP A 620 45.66 -4.08 -14.77
CA ASP A 620 46.43 -5.32 -14.63
C ASP A 620 46.72 -5.97 -15.98
N PHE A 621 45.73 -5.96 -16.87
CA PHE A 621 45.94 -6.41 -18.24
C PHE A 621 46.96 -5.55 -19.00
N ILE A 622 46.82 -4.22 -18.92
CA ILE A 622 47.76 -3.28 -19.55
C ILE A 622 49.17 -3.50 -19.02
N ALA A 623 49.34 -3.74 -17.71
CA ALA A 623 50.62 -4.06 -17.10
C ALA A 623 51.23 -5.33 -17.70
N GLY A 624 50.42 -6.38 -17.87
CA GLY A 624 50.84 -7.67 -18.43
C GLY A 624 51.29 -7.59 -19.88
N ILE A 625 50.56 -6.84 -20.73
CA ILE A 625 50.93 -6.71 -22.16
C ILE A 625 52.03 -5.67 -22.40
N ARG A 626 52.40 -4.86 -21.39
CA ARG A 626 53.37 -3.77 -21.53
C ARG A 626 54.73 -4.27 -22.02
N GLU A 627 55.24 -5.33 -21.41
CA GLU A 627 56.58 -5.87 -21.71
C GLU A 627 56.63 -6.52 -23.10
N GLU A 628 55.52 -7.11 -23.55
CA GLU A 628 55.41 -7.74 -24.88
C GLU A 628 55.15 -6.73 -26.01
N SER A 629 54.50 -5.60 -25.71
CA SER A 629 53.94 -4.69 -26.73
C SER A 629 54.68 -3.37 -26.90
N GLY A 630 55.63 -3.03 -26.01
CA GLY A 630 56.41 -1.79 -26.11
C GLY A 630 55.61 -0.50 -25.88
N ILE A 631 54.48 -0.57 -25.15
CA ILE A 631 53.56 0.57 -24.96
C ILE A 631 54.20 1.64 -24.06
N THR A 632 54.29 2.88 -24.54
CA THR A 632 54.87 4.02 -23.81
C THR A 632 53.83 5.05 -23.34
N ARG A 633 52.62 5.02 -23.88
CA ARG A 633 51.52 5.95 -23.56
C ARG A 633 50.15 5.28 -23.67
N ILE A 634 49.20 5.76 -22.88
CA ILE A 634 47.81 5.28 -22.86
C ILE A 634 46.87 6.45 -23.18
N VAL A 635 45.97 6.26 -24.14
CA VAL A 635 44.96 7.25 -24.52
C VAL A 635 43.57 6.65 -24.28
N ILE A 636 42.82 7.21 -23.34
CA ILE A 636 41.45 6.80 -23.06
C ILE A 636 40.50 7.67 -23.90
N LEU A 637 39.75 7.07 -24.80
CA LEU A 637 38.66 7.72 -25.54
C LEU A 637 37.34 7.31 -24.92
N ALA A 638 36.63 8.24 -24.29
CA ALA A 638 35.37 7.95 -23.61
C ALA A 638 34.24 8.86 -24.09
N GLU A 639 33.04 8.29 -24.23
CA GLU A 639 31.83 9.10 -24.46
C GLU A 639 31.61 10.07 -23.30
N ASP A 640 31.23 11.31 -23.58
CA ASP A 640 30.94 12.33 -22.56
C ASP A 640 29.61 12.07 -21.83
N THR A 641 29.62 11.04 -21.00
CA THR A 641 28.48 10.55 -20.21
C THR A 641 28.98 10.22 -18.80
N ASP A 642 28.11 10.08 -17.80
CA ASP A 642 28.57 9.73 -16.44
C ASP A 642 29.28 8.38 -16.42
N TYR A 643 28.81 7.40 -17.20
CA TYR A 643 29.51 6.14 -17.42
C TYR A 643 30.92 6.35 -17.99
N GLY A 644 31.05 7.10 -19.09
CA GLY A 644 32.33 7.33 -19.74
C GLY A 644 33.32 8.13 -18.87
N ARG A 645 32.85 9.19 -18.20
CA ARG A 645 33.66 9.98 -17.26
C ARG A 645 34.11 9.18 -16.05
N ALA A 646 33.20 8.40 -15.44
CA ALA A 646 33.53 7.56 -14.30
C ALA A 646 34.54 6.47 -14.68
N ALA A 647 34.34 5.82 -15.83
CA ALA A 647 35.23 4.78 -16.30
C ALA A 647 36.62 5.32 -16.68
N ALA A 648 36.68 6.43 -17.42
CA ALA A 648 37.94 7.06 -17.78
C ALA A 648 38.73 7.51 -16.55
N GLY A 649 38.05 8.13 -15.58
CA GLY A 649 38.66 8.55 -14.32
C GLY A 649 39.21 7.38 -13.51
N ALA A 650 38.42 6.31 -13.36
CA ALA A 650 38.83 5.11 -12.62
C ALA A 650 40.04 4.41 -13.26
N ILE A 651 40.06 4.26 -14.58
CA ILE A 651 41.17 3.64 -15.32
C ILE A 651 42.42 4.51 -15.23
N ALA A 652 42.31 5.82 -15.50
CA ALA A 652 43.46 6.73 -15.43
C ALA A 652 44.06 6.77 -14.02
N GLY A 653 43.23 6.88 -12.98
CA GLY A 653 43.67 6.85 -11.59
C GLY A 653 44.35 5.52 -11.22
N THR A 654 43.82 4.40 -11.67
CA THR A 654 44.40 3.08 -11.38
C THR A 654 45.71 2.85 -12.13
N CYS A 655 45.83 3.32 -13.37
CA CYS A 655 47.07 3.30 -14.13
C CYS A 655 48.17 4.10 -13.42
N LEU A 656 47.83 5.29 -12.91
CA LEU A 656 48.74 6.10 -12.11
C LEU A 656 49.22 5.35 -10.85
N MET A 657 48.30 4.74 -10.09
CA MET A 657 48.66 3.99 -8.87
C MET A 657 49.57 2.79 -9.15
N LYS A 658 49.41 2.13 -10.31
CA LYS A 658 50.23 0.99 -10.72
C LYS A 658 51.51 1.39 -11.45
N SER A 659 51.85 2.68 -11.52
CA SER A 659 53.03 3.19 -12.23
C SER A 659 53.06 2.73 -13.70
N LEU A 660 51.89 2.72 -14.34
CA LEU A 660 51.75 2.48 -15.78
C LEU A 660 52.09 3.74 -16.59
N PRO A 661 52.30 3.60 -17.91
CA PRO A 661 52.72 4.72 -18.74
C PRO A 661 51.74 5.90 -18.71
N PRO A 662 52.19 7.13 -19.05
CA PRO A 662 51.36 8.33 -19.01
C PRO A 662 50.01 8.12 -19.69
N THR A 663 48.94 8.39 -18.94
CA THR A 663 47.56 8.17 -19.37
C THR A 663 46.86 9.51 -19.55
N ARG A 664 46.28 9.76 -20.74
CA ARG A 664 45.40 10.92 -20.99
C ARG A 664 44.00 10.46 -21.35
N ALA A 665 42.98 11.16 -20.86
CA ALA A 665 41.60 10.92 -21.25
C ALA A 665 41.11 12.02 -22.20
N VAL A 666 40.40 11.61 -23.26
CA VAL A 666 39.73 12.50 -24.21
C VAL A 666 38.26 12.11 -24.24
N LEU A 667 37.40 13.09 -23.94
CA LEU A 667 35.96 12.92 -23.98
C LEU A 667 35.43 13.31 -25.36
N PHE A 668 34.46 12.56 -25.87
CA PHE A 668 33.83 12.85 -27.16
C PHE A 668 32.32 12.68 -27.12
N GLU A 669 31.63 13.39 -28.01
CA GLU A 669 30.21 13.15 -28.30
C GLU A 669 30.09 12.20 -29.51
N ASP A 670 29.07 11.34 -29.53
CA ASP A 670 28.88 10.35 -30.61
C ASP A 670 28.85 10.99 -32.00
N ALA A 671 28.27 12.19 -32.12
CA ALA A 671 28.22 12.95 -33.37
C ALA A 671 29.58 13.49 -33.82
N SER A 672 30.52 13.75 -32.90
CA SER A 672 31.83 14.34 -33.18
C SER A 672 32.97 13.33 -33.22
N VAL A 673 32.70 12.03 -32.96
CA VAL A 673 33.71 10.97 -32.88
C VAL A 673 34.67 10.95 -34.07
N LYS A 674 34.20 11.26 -35.29
CA LYS A 674 35.03 11.30 -36.49
C LYS A 674 36.04 12.45 -36.49
N ALA A 675 35.61 13.63 -36.04
CA ALA A 675 36.47 14.80 -35.92
C ALA A 675 37.51 14.56 -34.83
N THR A 676 37.08 14.07 -33.67
CA THR A 676 37.98 13.71 -32.56
C THR A 676 39.00 12.66 -32.97
N ALA A 677 38.59 11.61 -33.71
CA ALA A 677 39.50 10.59 -34.21
C ALA A 677 40.54 11.12 -35.21
N ALA A 678 40.15 12.07 -36.06
CA ALA A 678 41.05 12.68 -37.04
C ALA A 678 42.08 13.64 -36.41
N GLU A 679 41.71 14.32 -35.34
CA GLU A 679 42.59 15.24 -34.60
C GLU A 679 43.60 14.52 -33.69
N LEU A 680 43.38 13.24 -33.40
CA LEU A 680 44.31 12.42 -32.61
C LEU A 680 45.56 12.08 -33.43
N GLN A 681 46.68 12.72 -33.07
CA GLN A 681 48.02 12.32 -33.51
C GLN A 681 48.45 11.06 -32.72
N LEU A 682 48.14 9.88 -33.28
CA LEU A 682 48.44 8.58 -32.69
C LEU A 682 49.77 8.03 -33.21
N GLU A 683 50.56 7.46 -32.29
CA GLU A 683 51.84 6.79 -32.58
C GLU A 683 51.73 5.26 -32.37
N GLU A 684 52.68 4.50 -32.94
CA GLU A 684 52.62 3.03 -32.92
C GLU A 684 52.81 2.41 -31.53
N ASP A 685 53.41 3.15 -30.60
CA ASP A 685 53.70 2.75 -29.22
C ASP A 685 52.62 3.18 -28.22
N GLU A 686 51.47 3.69 -28.70
CA GLU A 686 50.33 4.06 -27.86
C GLU A 686 49.31 2.90 -27.73
N LEU A 687 48.67 2.79 -26.57
CA LEU A 687 47.48 1.96 -26.38
C LEU A 687 46.24 2.85 -26.29
N ILE A 688 45.22 2.55 -27.09
CA ILE A 688 43.93 3.24 -27.00
C ILE A 688 42.93 2.41 -26.22
N VAL A 689 42.40 2.97 -25.14
CA VAL A 689 41.28 2.40 -24.39
C VAL A 689 40.00 3.09 -24.83
N VAL A 690 39.07 2.36 -25.45
CA VAL A 690 37.82 2.94 -25.95
C VAL A 690 36.66 2.56 -25.05
N ILE A 691 35.93 3.56 -24.56
CA ILE A 691 34.78 3.43 -23.65
C ILE A 691 33.56 4.05 -24.33
N SER A 692 32.73 3.22 -24.97
CA SER A 692 31.57 3.68 -25.73
C SER A 692 30.44 2.64 -25.75
N ARG A 693 29.20 3.13 -25.80
CA ARG A 693 27.98 2.32 -25.97
C ARG A 693 27.46 2.37 -27.40
N SER A 694 28.00 3.24 -28.24
CA SER A 694 27.67 3.36 -29.67
C SER A 694 28.50 2.40 -30.51
N GLU A 695 27.84 1.40 -31.11
CA GLU A 695 28.50 0.50 -32.09
C GLU A 695 29.04 1.29 -33.29
N ALA A 696 28.37 2.36 -33.72
CA ALA A 696 28.79 3.18 -34.84
C ALA A 696 30.10 3.95 -34.53
N ALA A 697 30.20 4.56 -33.35
CA ALA A 697 31.45 5.18 -32.89
C ALA A 697 32.58 4.17 -32.80
N CYS A 698 32.32 3.00 -32.21
CA CYS A 698 33.33 1.96 -32.05
C CYS A 698 33.85 1.44 -33.40
N ARG A 699 32.98 1.23 -34.39
CA ARG A 699 33.39 0.83 -35.75
C ARG A 699 34.35 1.84 -36.37
N HIS A 700 34.03 3.12 -36.25
CA HIS A 700 34.87 4.19 -36.80
C HIS A 700 36.23 4.29 -36.09
N LEU A 701 36.22 4.17 -34.76
CA LEU A 701 37.45 4.16 -33.96
C LEU A 701 38.30 2.93 -34.28
N ILE A 702 37.71 1.74 -34.48
CA ILE A 702 38.44 0.56 -34.92
C ILE A 702 39.11 0.82 -36.28
N GLU A 703 38.36 1.31 -37.29
CA GLU A 703 38.93 1.57 -38.62
C GLU A 703 40.07 2.60 -38.60
N THR A 704 39.97 3.61 -37.74
CA THR A 704 40.94 4.73 -37.71
C THR A 704 42.15 4.45 -36.81
N CYS A 705 41.91 3.85 -35.64
CA CYS A 705 42.93 3.65 -34.61
C CYS A 705 43.70 2.33 -34.77
N SER A 706 43.01 1.23 -35.06
CA SER A 706 43.65 -0.11 -35.11
C SER A 706 44.67 -0.26 -36.25
N ALA A 707 44.59 0.60 -37.26
CA ALA A 707 45.58 0.68 -38.32
C ALA A 707 46.93 1.25 -37.86
N LYS A 708 46.94 2.03 -36.77
CA LYS A 708 48.12 2.74 -36.24
C LYS A 708 48.64 2.12 -34.95
N CYS A 709 47.76 1.75 -34.03
CA CYS A 709 48.12 1.35 -32.67
C CYS A 709 47.21 0.24 -32.13
N ARG A 710 47.55 -0.34 -30.97
CA ARG A 710 46.74 -1.38 -30.33
C ARG A 710 45.50 -0.77 -29.68
N VAL A 711 44.38 -1.50 -29.69
CA VAL A 711 43.10 -1.03 -29.13
C VAL A 711 42.62 -1.98 -28.04
N LEU A 712 42.31 -1.43 -26.87
CA LEU A 712 41.60 -2.07 -25.78
C LEU A 712 40.15 -1.55 -25.74
N GLY A 713 39.21 -2.37 -26.21
CA GLY A 713 37.79 -2.12 -26.07
C GLY A 713 37.31 -2.34 -24.64
N PHE A 714 36.67 -1.35 -24.04
CA PHE A 714 36.18 -1.43 -22.66
C PHE A 714 34.67 -1.55 -22.63
N SER A 715 34.15 -2.76 -22.36
CA SER A 715 32.73 -3.06 -22.14
C SER A 715 31.77 -2.38 -23.14
N GLY A 716 30.46 -2.35 -22.88
CA GLY A 716 29.52 -1.65 -23.75
C GLY A 716 29.46 -2.23 -25.17
N ALA A 717 29.67 -1.39 -26.19
CA ALA A 717 29.58 -1.80 -27.59
C ALA A 717 30.70 -2.78 -28.00
N PHE A 718 31.85 -2.76 -27.32
CA PHE A 718 32.95 -3.69 -27.62
C PHE A 718 32.64 -5.14 -27.25
N ALA A 719 31.65 -5.39 -26.39
CA ALA A 719 31.22 -6.74 -26.04
C ALA A 719 30.20 -7.34 -27.04
N THR A 720 29.95 -6.67 -28.18
CA THR A 720 28.96 -7.13 -29.16
C THR A 720 29.59 -8.02 -30.23
N ALA A 721 28.92 -9.11 -30.60
CA ALA A 721 29.37 -10.00 -31.67
C ALA A 721 29.40 -9.28 -33.03
N ASN A 722 28.47 -8.35 -33.29
CA ASN A 722 28.49 -7.51 -34.49
C ASN A 722 29.78 -6.72 -34.65
N LEU A 723 30.30 -6.16 -33.56
CA LEU A 723 31.55 -5.39 -33.61
C LEU A 723 32.76 -6.31 -33.76
N ARG A 724 32.74 -7.49 -33.12
CA ARG A 724 33.76 -8.51 -33.31
C ARG A 724 33.82 -8.97 -34.77
N ASP A 725 32.69 -9.39 -35.32
CA ASP A 725 32.61 -9.88 -36.70
C ASP A 725 32.99 -8.79 -37.70
N PHE A 726 32.63 -7.53 -37.41
CA PHE A 726 33.10 -6.37 -38.17
C PHE A 726 34.63 -6.24 -38.10
N ALA A 727 35.22 -6.27 -36.90
CA ALA A 727 36.67 -6.16 -36.72
C ALA A 727 37.42 -7.30 -37.43
N VAL A 728 36.94 -8.54 -37.31
CA VAL A 728 37.51 -9.73 -37.95
C VAL A 728 37.35 -9.67 -39.47
N SER A 729 36.19 -9.25 -40.00
CA SER A 729 35.97 -9.08 -41.45
C SER A 729 36.91 -8.05 -42.08
N ARG A 730 37.48 -7.17 -41.25
CA ARG A 730 38.43 -6.11 -41.60
C ARG A 730 39.88 -6.51 -41.33
N ALA A 731 40.20 -7.81 -41.25
CA ALA A 731 41.54 -8.35 -41.00
C ALA A 731 42.67 -7.75 -41.89
N GLY A 732 42.34 -7.20 -43.07
CA GLY A 732 43.31 -6.49 -43.93
C GLY A 732 43.60 -5.01 -43.56
N THR A 733 42.71 -4.38 -42.79
CA THR A 733 42.82 -2.99 -42.29
C THR A 733 43.13 -2.90 -40.80
N VAL A 734 42.72 -3.91 -40.02
CA VAL A 734 43.05 -4.08 -38.60
C VAL A 734 44.41 -4.76 -38.52
N LYS A 735 45.49 -3.97 -38.46
CA LYS A 735 46.87 -4.46 -38.49
C LYS A 735 47.39 -4.95 -37.12
N ARG A 736 46.66 -4.66 -36.04
CA ARG A 736 47.02 -4.95 -34.65
C ARG A 736 45.85 -5.64 -33.95
N ASP A 737 46.16 -6.56 -33.03
CA ASP A 737 45.16 -7.24 -32.22
C ASP A 737 44.30 -6.26 -31.43
N ILE A 738 43.01 -6.58 -31.28
CA ILE A 738 42.07 -5.82 -30.47
C ILE A 738 41.75 -6.66 -29.24
N ASP A 739 42.00 -6.14 -28.05
CA ASP A 739 41.60 -6.79 -26.81
C ASP A 739 40.30 -6.17 -26.33
N VAL A 740 39.40 -6.98 -25.79
CA VAL A 740 38.12 -6.52 -25.26
C VAL A 740 37.97 -6.98 -23.83
N LEU A 741 37.81 -6.02 -22.92
CA LEU A 741 37.48 -6.28 -21.52
C LEU A 741 35.96 -6.18 -21.32
N SER A 742 35.34 -7.31 -21.02
CA SER A 742 33.90 -7.41 -20.76
C SER A 742 33.63 -8.15 -19.44
N PRO A 743 32.49 -7.92 -18.77
CA PRO A 743 32.07 -8.74 -17.64
C PRO A 743 31.79 -10.21 -18.03
N TRP A 744 31.52 -10.50 -19.30
CA TRP A 744 31.17 -11.85 -19.79
C TRP A 744 31.24 -11.94 -21.32
N HIS A 745 31.55 -13.13 -21.87
CA HIS A 745 31.49 -13.45 -23.30
C HIS A 745 30.80 -14.80 -23.56
N ALA A 746 30.18 -14.94 -24.74
CA ALA A 746 29.46 -16.16 -25.13
C ALA A 746 30.35 -17.38 -25.40
N THR A 747 31.67 -17.19 -25.45
CA THR A 747 32.69 -18.24 -25.65
C THR A 747 33.21 -18.82 -24.33
N GLU A 748 32.64 -18.43 -23.18
CA GLU A 748 33.07 -18.91 -21.87
C GLU A 748 32.79 -20.42 -21.70
N ASP A 749 33.78 -21.15 -21.20
CA ASP A 749 33.86 -22.63 -21.17
C ASP A 749 33.05 -23.28 -20.04
N ARG A 750 32.48 -22.48 -19.12
CA ARG A 750 31.68 -22.98 -18.02
C ARG A 750 30.42 -23.67 -18.51
N ILE A 751 30.03 -24.74 -17.82
CA ILE A 751 28.86 -25.57 -18.18
C ILE A 751 27.58 -24.72 -18.17
N GLU A 752 27.40 -23.88 -17.15
CA GLU A 752 26.25 -22.99 -17.03
C GLU A 752 26.18 -21.95 -18.16
N ALA A 753 27.34 -21.42 -18.60
CA ALA A 753 27.44 -20.48 -19.71
C ALA A 753 27.11 -21.15 -21.04
N THR A 754 27.70 -22.32 -21.32
CA THR A 754 27.46 -23.10 -22.55
C THR A 754 25.98 -23.49 -22.67
N ARG A 755 25.36 -23.94 -21.57
CA ARG A 755 23.94 -24.30 -21.53
C ARG A 755 23.04 -23.09 -21.80
N PHE A 756 23.35 -21.95 -21.18
CA PHE A 756 22.59 -20.71 -21.40
C PHE A 756 22.68 -20.23 -22.85
N VAL A 757 23.87 -20.25 -23.46
CA VAL A 757 24.07 -19.87 -24.86
C VAL A 757 23.27 -20.78 -25.80
N GLY A 758 23.29 -22.10 -25.56
CA GLY A 758 22.49 -23.06 -26.32
C GLY A 758 20.99 -22.75 -26.25
N ALA A 759 20.46 -22.58 -25.04
CA ALA A 759 19.04 -22.26 -24.81
C ALA A 759 18.64 -20.89 -25.39
N TYR A 760 19.52 -19.88 -25.30
CA TYR A 760 19.28 -18.56 -25.88
C TYR A 760 19.16 -18.65 -27.41
N ARG A 761 20.07 -19.38 -28.07
CA ARG A 761 20.06 -19.55 -29.52
C ARG A 761 18.83 -20.32 -30.00
N GLU A 762 18.45 -21.39 -29.31
CA GLU A 762 17.24 -22.16 -29.64
C GLU A 762 15.98 -21.28 -29.58
N ARG A 763 15.91 -20.37 -28.61
CA ARG A 763 14.73 -19.54 -28.36
C ARG A 763 14.67 -18.26 -29.19
N PHE A 764 15.81 -17.66 -29.50
CA PHE A 764 15.88 -16.31 -30.07
C PHE A 764 16.64 -16.22 -31.39
N ALA A 765 17.00 -17.33 -32.04
CA ALA A 765 17.71 -17.32 -33.33
C ALA A 765 17.05 -16.41 -34.39
N ASP A 766 15.71 -16.38 -34.46
CA ASP A 766 14.97 -15.59 -35.45
C ASP A 766 15.02 -14.08 -35.22
N VAL A 767 15.25 -13.65 -33.97
CA VAL A 767 15.21 -12.24 -33.53
C VAL A 767 16.55 -11.70 -33.05
N ASP A 768 17.54 -12.58 -32.87
CA ASP A 768 18.90 -12.24 -32.47
C ASP A 768 19.91 -13.30 -32.94
N ALA A 769 20.31 -13.19 -34.20
CA ALA A 769 21.31 -14.06 -34.81
C ALA A 769 22.71 -13.94 -34.18
N THR A 770 22.97 -12.86 -33.42
CA THR A 770 24.30 -12.53 -32.88
C THR A 770 24.63 -13.26 -31.58
N GLY A 771 23.62 -13.84 -30.92
CA GLY A 771 23.75 -14.54 -29.65
C GLY A 771 23.62 -13.61 -28.43
N PRO A 772 23.70 -14.18 -27.21
CA PRO A 772 23.43 -13.43 -25.98
C PRO A 772 24.53 -12.41 -25.69
N HIS A 773 24.12 -11.21 -25.26
CA HIS A 773 25.01 -10.15 -24.79
C HIS A 773 25.17 -10.20 -23.26
N TYR A 774 26.27 -9.69 -22.70
CA TYR A 774 26.47 -9.70 -21.23
C TYR A 774 25.32 -9.03 -20.45
N HIS A 775 24.69 -8.00 -21.02
CA HIS A 775 23.48 -7.36 -20.48
C HIS A 775 22.33 -8.36 -20.27
N THR A 776 22.13 -9.27 -21.23
CA THR A 776 21.14 -10.34 -21.14
C THR A 776 21.51 -11.31 -20.03
N VAL A 777 22.79 -11.68 -19.91
CA VAL A 777 23.26 -12.63 -18.91
C VAL A 777 23.18 -12.06 -17.49
N GLN A 778 23.55 -10.79 -17.30
CA GLN A 778 23.39 -10.08 -16.03
C GLN A 778 21.93 -9.92 -15.62
N ALA A 779 21.04 -9.62 -16.58
CA ALA A 779 19.60 -9.58 -16.35
C ALA A 779 19.06 -10.96 -15.96
N HIS A 780 19.45 -12.02 -16.66
CA HIS A 780 19.11 -13.40 -16.34
C HIS A 780 19.55 -13.77 -14.91
N ALA A 781 20.82 -13.55 -14.58
CA ALA A 781 21.37 -13.82 -13.25
C ALA A 781 20.61 -13.04 -12.15
N ALA A 782 20.28 -11.78 -12.38
CA ALA A 782 19.53 -10.95 -11.42
C ALA A 782 18.12 -11.47 -11.18
N MET A 783 17.44 -11.90 -12.23
CA MET A 783 16.11 -12.48 -12.11
C MET A 783 16.15 -13.85 -11.45
N VAL A 784 17.17 -14.68 -11.76
CA VAL A 784 17.36 -15.97 -11.11
C VAL A 784 17.53 -15.82 -9.60
N VAL A 785 18.39 -14.88 -9.19
CA VAL A 785 18.61 -14.53 -7.77
C VAL A 785 17.33 -14.02 -7.12
N ALA A 786 16.61 -13.09 -7.76
CA ALA A 786 15.38 -12.54 -7.23
C ALA A 786 14.29 -13.61 -7.05
N CYS A 787 14.05 -14.45 -8.06
CA CYS A 787 13.09 -15.54 -7.99
C CYS A 787 13.47 -16.57 -6.91
N ARG A 788 14.75 -16.92 -6.80
CA ARG A 788 15.21 -17.86 -5.77
C ARG A 788 15.04 -17.27 -4.37
N ALA A 789 15.44 -16.02 -4.16
CA ALA A 789 15.31 -15.34 -2.88
C ALA A 789 13.86 -15.26 -2.42
N VAL A 790 12.96 -14.92 -3.35
CA VAL A 790 11.52 -14.86 -3.11
C VAL A 790 10.93 -16.21 -2.74
N ARG A 791 11.33 -17.27 -3.45
CA ARG A 791 10.88 -18.65 -3.18
C ARG A 791 11.36 -19.15 -1.82
N GLU A 792 12.62 -18.95 -1.49
CA GLU A 792 13.19 -19.34 -0.20
C GLU A 792 12.59 -18.53 0.94
N ALA A 793 12.41 -17.22 0.76
CA ALA A 793 11.72 -16.36 1.74
C ALA A 793 10.27 -16.81 1.99
N ARG A 794 9.58 -17.33 0.98
CA ARG A 794 8.26 -17.98 1.14
C ARG A 794 8.38 -19.25 1.97
N ARG A 795 9.30 -20.16 1.62
CA ARG A 795 9.50 -21.43 2.32
C ARG A 795 9.86 -21.24 3.80
N GLU A 796 10.72 -20.26 4.09
CA GLU A 796 11.30 -20.02 5.42
C GLU A 796 10.53 -18.97 6.22
N ARG A 797 9.47 -18.37 5.64
CA ARG A 797 8.65 -17.31 6.24
C ARG A 797 9.47 -16.11 6.75
N THR A 798 10.55 -15.78 6.04
CA THR A 798 11.45 -14.67 6.35
C THR A 798 11.32 -13.52 5.33
N ALA A 799 12.05 -12.41 5.53
CA ALA A 799 12.11 -11.31 4.58
C ALA A 799 13.05 -11.65 3.41
N VAL A 800 12.71 -11.20 2.20
CA VAL A 800 13.54 -11.44 1.00
C VAL A 800 14.94 -10.84 1.15
N VAL A 801 15.06 -9.70 1.84
CA VAL A 801 16.36 -9.07 2.11
C VAL A 801 17.30 -9.97 2.92
N ASP A 802 16.77 -10.77 3.85
CA ASP A 802 17.59 -11.63 4.70
C ASP A 802 18.09 -12.84 3.91
N VAL A 803 17.24 -13.40 3.04
CA VAL A 803 17.63 -14.46 2.12
C VAL A 803 18.69 -13.97 1.15
N LEU A 804 18.52 -12.78 0.57
CA LEU A 804 19.49 -12.20 -0.37
C LEU A 804 20.88 -12.05 0.28
N ARG A 805 20.98 -11.69 1.57
CA ARG A 805 22.28 -11.58 2.27
C ARG A 805 23.03 -12.90 2.37
N ALA A 806 22.32 -14.03 2.38
CA ALA A 806 22.89 -15.36 2.51
C ALA A 806 22.86 -16.17 1.20
N ILE A 807 22.39 -15.56 0.10
CA ILE A 807 22.10 -16.29 -1.12
C ILE A 807 23.40 -16.66 -1.85
N GLU A 808 23.46 -17.89 -2.34
CA GLU A 808 24.48 -18.36 -3.25
C GLU A 808 23.80 -19.11 -4.41
N VAL A 809 23.92 -18.56 -5.62
CA VAL A 809 23.28 -19.13 -6.80
C VAL A 809 24.27 -19.25 -7.94
N ARG A 810 24.32 -20.42 -8.58
CA ARG A 810 25.09 -20.59 -9.81
C ARG A 810 24.32 -20.04 -10.99
N THR A 811 24.96 -19.17 -11.75
CA THR A 811 24.40 -18.51 -12.93
C THR A 811 25.38 -18.64 -14.09
N PRO A 812 25.01 -18.26 -15.32
CA PRO A 812 25.94 -18.27 -16.45
C PRO A 812 27.12 -17.28 -16.28
N LEU A 813 27.03 -16.29 -15.37
CA LEU A 813 28.16 -15.44 -14.96
C LEU A 813 29.14 -16.14 -14.01
N GLY A 814 28.79 -17.32 -13.49
CA GLY A 814 29.43 -17.97 -12.36
C GLY A 814 28.59 -17.89 -11.07
N PRO A 815 29.21 -18.20 -9.92
CA PRO A 815 28.53 -18.12 -8.62
C PRO A 815 28.23 -16.66 -8.28
N VAL A 816 26.97 -16.36 -8.01
CA VAL A 816 26.51 -15.06 -7.51
C VAL A 816 26.27 -15.18 -6.01
N ARG A 817 26.97 -14.35 -5.24
CA ARG A 817 26.84 -14.21 -3.79
C ARG A 817 27.12 -12.77 -3.39
N PHE A 818 26.45 -12.26 -2.36
CA PHE A 818 26.62 -10.86 -1.94
C PHE A 818 27.47 -10.80 -0.68
N ILE A 819 28.67 -10.25 -0.81
CA ILE A 819 29.64 -10.14 0.29
C ILE A 819 30.11 -8.71 0.46
N ASP A 820 30.70 -8.44 1.63
CA ASP A 820 31.31 -7.16 1.95
C ASP A 820 32.83 -7.27 1.74
N PHE A 821 33.42 -6.39 0.91
CA PHE A 821 34.87 -6.34 0.66
C PHE A 821 35.31 -4.96 0.17
N GLY A 822 36.51 -4.51 0.56
CA GLY A 822 37.14 -3.30 0.00
C GLY A 822 36.30 -2.03 0.09
N GLY A 823 35.44 -1.90 1.11
CA GLY A 823 34.51 -0.78 1.28
C GLY A 823 33.19 -0.92 0.50
N TYR A 824 32.98 -2.02 -0.21
CA TYR A 824 31.71 -2.39 -0.83
C TYR A 824 30.94 -3.35 0.07
N HIS A 825 29.61 -3.22 0.08
CA HIS A 825 28.67 -4.01 0.85
C HIS A 825 27.64 -4.68 -0.07
N GLN A 826 27.26 -5.91 0.23
CA GLN A 826 26.27 -6.66 -0.57
C GLN A 826 26.65 -6.73 -2.07
N GLN A 827 27.94 -6.92 -2.32
CA GLN A 827 28.53 -6.88 -3.65
C GLN A 827 28.84 -8.29 -4.14
N ASN A 828 28.46 -8.59 -5.40
CA ASN A 828 28.93 -9.79 -6.07
C ASN A 828 30.40 -9.64 -6.50
N PRO A 829 31.31 -10.53 -6.07
CA PRO A 829 32.70 -10.55 -6.53
C PRO A 829 32.75 -11.18 -7.92
N ALA A 830 32.28 -10.44 -8.93
CA ALA A 830 32.29 -10.85 -10.32
C ALA A 830 33.68 -10.61 -10.93
N ASN A 831 34.14 -11.56 -11.74
CA ASN A 831 35.35 -11.42 -12.55
C ASN A 831 35.00 -10.75 -13.89
N ALA A 832 35.97 -10.07 -14.49
CA ALA A 832 35.92 -9.67 -15.89
C ALA A 832 36.72 -10.66 -16.74
N VAL A 833 36.36 -10.76 -18.01
CA VAL A 833 37.01 -11.61 -19.02
C VAL A 833 37.60 -10.74 -20.11
N ILE A 834 38.72 -11.20 -20.68
CA ILE A 834 39.39 -10.53 -21.79
C ILE A 834 39.33 -11.45 -23.01
N GLU A 835 38.70 -10.97 -24.07
CA GLU A 835 38.69 -11.63 -25.37
C GLU A 835 39.69 -10.90 -26.28
N ARG A 836 40.64 -11.62 -26.88
CA ARG A 836 41.54 -11.08 -27.90
C ARG A 836 40.99 -11.43 -29.27
N TRP A 837 40.75 -10.41 -30.09
CA TRP A 837 40.35 -10.55 -31.47
C TRP A 837 41.60 -10.49 -32.35
N THR A 838 41.95 -11.63 -32.93
CA THR A 838 43.07 -11.78 -33.86
C THR A 838 42.58 -11.76 -35.30
N ALA A 839 43.45 -11.34 -36.22
CA ALA A 839 43.19 -11.41 -37.66
C ALA A 839 43.29 -12.85 -38.22
N GLN A 840 43.86 -13.77 -37.45
CA GLN A 840 43.96 -15.22 -37.74
C GLN A 840 42.86 -16.00 -37.03
#